data_AF-A0A0N8DD94-F1
#
_entry.id   AF-A0A0N8DD94-F1
#
_cell.length_a   1.000
_cell.length_b   1.000
_cell.length_c   1.000
_cell.angle_alpha   90.00
_cell.angle_beta   90.00
_cell.angle_gamma   90.00
#
_symmetry.space_group_name_H-M   'P 1'
#
loop_
_entity.id
_entity.type
_entity.pdbx_description
1 polymer ?
#
loop_
_entity_poly.entity_id
_entity_poly.type
_entity_poly.pdbx_seq_one_letter_code
_entity_poly.pdbx_strand_id
1 'polypeptide(L)'
;MNDDNQQTVPLLGSSLSYSAGIPSSGDNQQHVRIVNNLAMAATKQTNIAVTPTDDDSDCDTITSRTLLKKKTEFVLPAPSNADVENRKNDPEADQTDKANCTTPLNPNNQKNGSPSFTDRLKDKISNAVPNVIQKKPREYKLKAFVGFLFLLVVFLVGFAYIFYYQQLARKTYFERIRFTKEDRIIRVYDDYGLEALRGHMGASFPTSQKSYKCHERDRPPNSTLCLEWMGRGRLSLAQTPNKNQDDKSRCYRVIWQSLSADTYPTDCYEMNNQLWFGAGAVLGQQHDFAGWPLNRAEVPISPFVTGSEVRGHNGWGQVLRRYFMNSKAAAIIVDDSTPLWVSVNANQSQLLCLQSRSSGFPFFDHGEESIVSNTSTKRNGTKNNPIVHSVLNYTICTAADLETLLTSLADAWWDGLRKDEMEVVKKLMEDPVWRFQPRADDNQTVQSLMKYTNSIVGSVWTSPGYLLIDTPWEERTGDLEFDPNRFQGLSEALEIIHRKGFKVAVTVRPFVSTFSKTYKSGLDFQLSNSSADSVGTWIRQPYGEGSPALTSYNGDHSLALADVTSRNISEWVADHLNTLIKNYELDGIFFESVTADYLPHYYVTAKPLTDPSKLSSLWVDAARQVTTVLSVTSATQMPRLPTFVAIPRLPSTWEGLTHLLPLVLTLSVSGYPFLIPPPVGGISNLTKPDKELYIRWLQVSTFLPVMQFATIPSSYDAEVERMASNLTGLRQSTVLPILQRYGGSSVFDGLPIIRPLWMLDPFDKEGLDVADEFCVGDELLVAPVLEPGAREREVYLPKGVWKDGIDGSLRKGGRWIHHYRAKLDQVPFFTRAAEGTRL
;
A
#
# COMPACT_ATOMS: atom_id res chain seq x y z
N MET A 1 -19.04 -39.69 -53.55
CA MET A 1 -19.03 -40.18 -54.94
C MET A 1 -18.03 -39.32 -55.70
N ASN A 2 -16.97 -39.96 -56.19
CA ASN A 2 -16.47 -39.96 -57.57
C ASN A 2 -16.74 -38.74 -58.48
N ASP A 3 -15.82 -38.27 -59.33
CA ASP A 3 -14.41 -38.64 -59.58
C ASP A 3 -13.67 -37.51 -60.36
N ASP A 4 -12.35 -37.40 -60.16
CA ASP A 4 -11.25 -37.11 -61.10
C ASP A 4 -11.39 -36.25 -62.40
N ASN A 5 -10.42 -35.31 -62.56
CA ASN A 5 -9.58 -35.05 -63.78
C ASN A 5 -10.20 -34.44 -65.09
N GLN A 6 -9.48 -33.72 -65.99
CA GLN A 6 -8.21 -32.93 -65.98
C GLN A 6 -8.06 -32.13 -67.32
N GLN A 7 -6.95 -31.38 -67.50
CA GLN A 7 -6.46 -30.69 -68.74
C GLN A 7 -7.21 -29.38 -69.13
N THR A 8 -6.66 -28.37 -69.84
CA THR A 8 -5.43 -28.23 -70.68
C THR A 8 -4.63 -26.92 -70.40
N VAL A 9 -3.45 -26.74 -71.03
CA VAL A 9 -2.43 -25.67 -70.79
C VAL A 9 -1.69 -25.37 -72.13
N PRO A 10 -1.48 -24.11 -72.63
CA PRO A 10 -0.27 -23.31 -72.28
C PRO A 10 -0.27 -21.74 -72.48
N LEU A 11 0.76 -21.09 -71.91
CA LEU A 11 1.67 -19.98 -72.41
C LEU A 11 1.15 -18.86 -73.38
N LEU A 12 1.59 -17.58 -73.38
CA LEU A 12 2.95 -16.99 -73.30
C LEU A 12 2.94 -15.43 -73.42
N GLY A 13 3.90 -14.71 -72.78
CA GLY A 13 4.40 -13.37 -73.18
C GLY A 13 3.75 -12.13 -72.50
N SER A 14 4.40 -10.96 -72.38
CA SER A 14 5.80 -10.49 -72.64
C SER A 14 5.95 -9.02 -72.10
N SER A 15 7.08 -8.28 -71.98
CA SER A 15 8.54 -8.46 -72.14
C SER A 15 9.32 -7.23 -71.57
N LEU A 16 10.67 -7.29 -71.48
CA LEU A 16 11.66 -6.15 -71.43
C LEU A 16 11.69 -5.21 -70.17
N SER A 17 12.81 -4.61 -69.72
CA SER A 17 14.30 -4.71 -69.93
C SER A 17 15.02 -3.71 -68.94
N TYR A 18 16.35 -3.50 -68.78
CA TYR A 18 17.62 -4.15 -69.19
C TYR A 18 18.85 -3.61 -68.37
N SER A 19 19.87 -4.44 -68.06
CA SER A 19 21.33 -4.13 -67.94
C SER A 19 21.89 -3.04 -66.97
N ALA A 20 23.18 -2.95 -66.59
CA ALA A 20 24.32 -3.90 -66.35
C ALA A 20 25.60 -3.07 -65.90
N GLY A 21 26.67 -3.70 -65.36
CA GLY A 21 28.03 -3.10 -65.34
C GLY A 21 28.92 -3.30 -64.09
N ILE A 22 30.24 -3.47 -64.30
CA ILE A 22 31.37 -3.66 -63.33
C ILE A 22 32.71 -3.35 -64.08
N PRO A 23 33.94 -3.19 -63.48
CA PRO A 23 34.52 -3.93 -62.32
C PRO A 23 35.54 -3.12 -61.43
N SER A 24 36.46 -3.83 -60.73
CA SER A 24 37.80 -3.41 -60.20
C SER A 24 37.86 -2.48 -58.97
N SER A 25 38.93 -2.37 -58.15
CA SER A 25 40.04 -3.24 -57.62
C SER A 25 40.96 -2.31 -56.78
N GLY A 26 41.75 -2.71 -55.76
CA GLY A 26 42.11 -4.00 -55.14
C GLY A 26 43.11 -3.76 -53.98
N ASP A 27 43.96 -4.75 -53.65
CA ASP A 27 45.06 -4.72 -52.65
C ASP A 27 44.69 -4.51 -51.15
N ASN A 28 45.59 -4.77 -50.17
CA ASN A 28 46.38 -5.99 -49.90
C ASN A 28 47.01 -5.94 -48.49
N GLN A 29 47.20 -7.10 -47.83
CA GLN A 29 47.94 -7.27 -46.55
C GLN A 29 47.33 -6.52 -45.32
N GLN A 30 47.66 -6.79 -44.06
CA GLN A 30 48.72 -7.63 -43.46
C GLN A 30 48.26 -8.32 -42.14
N HIS A 31 49.16 -9.11 -41.52
CA HIS A 31 48.99 -9.96 -40.30
C HIS A 31 48.47 -9.22 -39.04
N VAL A 32 48.05 -9.83 -37.91
CA VAL A 32 48.46 -11.07 -37.17
C VAL A 32 47.19 -11.64 -36.44
N ARG A 33 46.85 -12.95 -36.46
CA ARG A 33 47.13 -14.01 -35.45
C ARG A 33 47.01 -13.54 -33.97
N ILE A 34 46.57 -14.31 -32.96
CA ILE A 34 46.48 -15.77 -32.70
C ILE A 34 45.34 -15.97 -31.64
N VAL A 35 44.40 -16.95 -31.73
CA VAL A 35 44.47 -18.37 -31.26
C VAL A 35 44.60 -18.50 -29.72
N ASN A 36 43.90 -19.38 -28.99
CA ASN A 36 42.78 -20.30 -29.27
C ASN A 36 42.14 -20.80 -27.94
N ASN A 37 40.92 -21.34 -28.03
CA ASN A 37 40.50 -22.72 -27.61
C ASN A 37 38.96 -22.74 -27.44
N LEU A 38 38.15 -23.38 -28.29
CA LEU A 38 37.98 -24.84 -28.47
C LEU A 38 37.66 -25.54 -27.13
N ALA A 39 36.39 -25.90 -26.88
CA ALA A 39 35.72 -27.15 -27.30
C ALA A 39 36.16 -28.34 -26.40
N MET A 40 35.32 -29.28 -25.97
CA MET A 40 34.31 -30.14 -26.64
C MET A 40 33.38 -30.75 -25.56
N ALA A 41 32.33 -31.55 -25.81
CA ALA A 41 31.40 -31.81 -26.93
C ALA A 41 30.22 -32.66 -26.38
N ALA A 42 29.17 -32.92 -27.17
CA ALA A 42 27.98 -33.68 -26.73
C ALA A 42 27.90 -35.13 -27.27
N THR A 43 27.40 -36.04 -26.45
CA THR A 43 26.96 -37.43 -26.76
C THR A 43 26.17 -37.99 -25.56
N LYS A 44 25.15 -38.87 -25.66
CA LYS A 44 24.30 -39.33 -26.78
C LYS A 44 23.05 -40.08 -26.22
N GLN A 45 21.98 -40.18 -27.04
CA GLN A 45 21.03 -41.33 -27.29
C GLN A 45 20.96 -42.53 -26.29
N THR A 46 19.82 -43.21 -26.01
CA THR A 46 18.52 -43.35 -26.72
C THR A 46 17.39 -43.95 -25.84
N ASN A 47 16.16 -43.99 -26.37
CA ASN A 47 14.92 -44.55 -25.78
C ASN A 47 14.90 -46.08 -25.55
N ILE A 48 13.94 -46.56 -24.74
CA ILE A 48 12.98 -47.68 -25.02
C ILE A 48 11.85 -47.63 -23.95
N ALA A 49 10.66 -48.19 -24.25
CA ALA A 49 9.52 -48.28 -23.31
C ALA A 49 8.78 -49.62 -23.42
N VAL A 50 8.38 -50.22 -22.28
CA VAL A 50 7.53 -51.43 -22.18
C VAL A 50 6.75 -51.41 -20.84
N THR A 51 5.51 -51.90 -20.86
CA THR A 51 4.65 -52.38 -19.73
C THR A 51 3.78 -53.55 -20.27
N PRO A 52 2.95 -54.29 -19.50
CA PRO A 52 2.70 -54.32 -18.05
C PRO A 52 2.84 -55.77 -17.46
N THR A 53 1.88 -56.22 -16.63
CA THR A 53 1.65 -57.58 -16.04
C THR A 53 2.49 -58.01 -14.81
N ASP A 54 2.01 -58.84 -13.87
CA ASP A 54 0.72 -58.96 -13.13
C ASP A 54 0.88 -60.04 -12.00
N ASP A 55 -0.13 -60.23 -11.13
CA ASP A 55 -0.36 -61.40 -10.21
C ASP A 55 0.66 -61.66 -9.05
N ASP A 56 0.33 -62.14 -7.82
CA ASP A 56 -0.95 -62.50 -7.15
C ASP A 56 -0.82 -62.61 -5.59
N SER A 57 -1.96 -62.82 -4.91
CA SER A 57 -2.16 -63.55 -3.61
C SER A 57 -1.78 -62.97 -2.21
N ASP A 58 -2.79 -62.33 -1.58
CA ASP A 58 -3.53 -62.78 -0.36
C ASP A 58 -3.06 -62.71 1.13
N CYS A 59 -4.12 -62.55 1.98
CA CYS A 59 -4.30 -62.85 3.42
C CYS A 59 -3.78 -61.93 4.57
N ASP A 60 -4.74 -61.32 5.28
CA ASP A 60 -4.90 -61.06 6.74
C ASP A 60 -3.68 -60.67 7.63
N THR A 61 -3.75 -59.69 8.55
CA THR A 61 -4.81 -59.52 9.57
C THR A 61 -4.83 -58.11 10.21
N ILE A 62 -5.99 -57.74 10.77
CA ILE A 62 -6.35 -56.56 11.59
C ILE A 62 -5.31 -56.11 12.65
N THR A 63 -4.97 -54.81 12.73
CA THR A 63 -5.06 -53.97 13.97
C THR A 63 -4.76 -52.48 13.74
N SER A 64 -5.30 -51.62 14.63
CA SER A 64 -5.31 -50.15 14.49
C SER A 64 -4.09 -49.42 15.09
N ARG A 65 -3.58 -48.39 14.38
CA ARG A 65 -2.95 -47.16 14.92
C ARG A 65 -2.77 -46.14 13.78
N THR A 66 -3.56 -45.07 13.72
CA THR A 66 -3.36 -43.79 14.45
C THR A 66 -2.08 -43.05 14.03
N LEU A 67 -2.22 -42.14 13.06
CA LEU A 67 -1.19 -41.18 12.66
C LEU A 67 -0.93 -40.16 13.78
N LEU A 68 0.29 -40.15 14.33
CA LEU A 68 0.72 -39.18 15.33
C LEU A 68 1.18 -37.88 14.67
N LYS A 69 0.34 -36.84 14.71
CA LYS A 69 0.75 -35.46 14.39
C LYS A 69 1.88 -35.04 15.34
N LYS A 70 3.03 -34.63 14.79
CA LYS A 70 4.20 -34.23 15.58
C LYS A 70 4.06 -32.80 16.09
N LYS A 71 3.35 -32.63 17.22
CA LYS A 71 3.30 -31.37 17.97
C LYS A 71 4.69 -31.07 18.54
N THR A 72 5.18 -29.83 18.37
CA THR A 72 6.47 -29.40 18.95
C THR A 72 6.32 -28.02 19.56
N GLU A 73 5.90 -27.97 20.82
CA GLU A 73 6.01 -26.76 21.65
C GLU A 73 7.46 -26.61 22.11
N PHE A 74 8.05 -25.42 21.93
CA PHE A 74 9.38 -25.12 22.46
C PHE A 74 9.25 -24.31 23.75
N VAL A 75 9.68 -24.90 24.86
CA VAL A 75 9.78 -24.27 26.19
C VAL A 75 11.25 -24.05 26.52
N LEU A 76 11.57 -22.94 27.18
CA LEU A 76 12.93 -22.52 27.53
C LEU A 76 13.59 -23.50 28.52
N PRO A 77 14.85 -23.94 28.30
CA PRO A 77 15.57 -24.84 29.20
C PRO A 77 16.60 -24.13 30.09
N ALA A 78 16.60 -24.45 31.40
CA ALA A 78 17.72 -24.29 32.33
C ALA A 78 17.43 -25.04 33.66
N PRO A 79 18.44 -25.44 34.44
CA PRO A 79 19.68 -26.13 34.06
C PRO A 79 19.84 -27.48 34.83
N SER A 80 20.90 -28.26 34.57
CA SER A 80 21.23 -29.48 35.31
C SER A 80 22.51 -29.36 36.15
N ASN A 81 22.56 -30.00 37.32
CA ASN A 81 23.57 -29.83 38.36
C ASN A 81 24.59 -30.99 38.48
N ALA A 82 25.76 -30.67 39.04
CA ALA A 82 26.70 -31.50 39.82
C ALA A 82 27.72 -30.50 40.47
N ASP A 83 28.29 -30.62 41.68
CA ASP A 83 28.24 -31.61 42.78
C ASP A 83 28.95 -30.99 44.04
N VAL A 84 28.89 -31.44 45.31
CA VAL A 84 28.12 -32.49 46.04
C VAL A 84 28.16 -32.20 47.58
N GLU A 85 27.22 -32.75 48.39
CA GLU A 85 27.27 -32.97 49.88
C GLU A 85 27.41 -31.79 50.90
N ASN A 86 26.93 -31.84 52.17
CA ASN A 86 25.89 -32.63 52.88
C ASN A 86 25.51 -31.95 54.26
N ARG A 87 24.50 -32.49 54.98
CA ARG A 87 23.88 -32.08 56.29
C ARG A 87 22.80 -30.99 56.19
N LYS A 88 21.49 -31.22 56.42
CA LYS A 88 20.70 -31.85 57.52
C LYS A 88 20.60 -30.97 58.81
N ASN A 89 19.45 -30.75 59.47
CA ASN A 89 18.03 -31.15 59.24
C ASN A 89 17.08 -30.25 60.09
N ASP A 90 15.93 -29.82 59.54
CA ASP A 90 14.52 -30.03 59.99
C ASP A 90 14.05 -29.87 61.48
N PRO A 91 12.73 -29.67 61.78
CA PRO A 91 11.64 -29.05 60.97
C PRO A 91 10.57 -28.23 61.77
N GLU A 92 9.50 -27.82 61.06
CA GLU A 92 8.08 -27.78 61.47
C GLU A 92 7.50 -26.66 62.39
N ALA A 93 6.17 -26.66 62.50
CA ALA A 93 5.31 -25.50 62.75
C ALA A 93 4.19 -25.74 63.79
N ASP A 94 3.47 -24.66 64.12
CA ASP A 94 1.98 -24.58 64.15
C ASP A 94 1.26 -24.10 65.45
N GLN A 95 0.15 -23.38 65.22
CA GLN A 95 -1.08 -23.06 66.00
C GLN A 95 -1.17 -22.98 67.57
N THR A 96 -1.56 -21.77 68.04
CA THR A 96 -2.61 -21.47 69.09
C THR A 96 -2.41 -21.94 70.56
N ASP A 97 -3.13 -21.50 71.62
CA ASP A 97 -4.39 -20.74 71.77
C ASP A 97 -4.45 -19.86 73.08
N LYS A 98 -5.66 -19.50 73.59
CA LYS A 98 -5.96 -18.40 74.55
C LYS A 98 -6.02 -18.73 76.07
N ALA A 99 -5.94 -17.65 76.87
CA ALA A 99 -6.66 -17.37 78.15
C ALA A 99 -6.18 -18.08 79.45
N ASN A 100 -6.47 -17.61 80.69
CA ASN A 100 -7.32 -16.49 81.15
C ASN A 100 -6.96 -15.97 82.58
N CYS A 101 -7.35 -14.71 82.92
CA CYS A 101 -7.64 -14.17 84.28
C CYS A 101 -6.50 -14.13 85.36
N THR A 102 -6.42 -13.27 86.40
CA THR A 102 -7.06 -12.02 86.98
C THR A 102 -6.23 -11.66 88.26
N THR A 103 -6.25 -10.56 89.05
CA THR A 103 -6.85 -9.19 89.23
C THR A 103 -6.07 -8.52 90.43
N PRO A 104 -6.36 -7.30 90.97
CA PRO A 104 -6.71 -5.99 90.37
C PRO A 104 -5.99 -4.77 91.05
N LEU A 105 -6.06 -3.56 90.45
CA LEU A 105 -6.50 -2.27 91.07
C LEU A 105 -6.41 -1.09 90.07
N ASN A 106 -7.04 0.05 90.40
CA ASN A 106 -7.36 1.21 89.52
C ASN A 106 -7.59 2.47 90.43
N PRO A 107 -7.91 3.72 89.98
CA PRO A 107 -7.92 4.36 88.64
C PRO A 107 -7.34 5.82 88.60
N ASN A 108 -7.62 6.55 87.50
CA ASN A 108 -7.62 8.03 87.31
C ASN A 108 -6.30 8.72 86.89
N ASN A 109 -6.27 9.85 86.13
CA ASN A 109 -7.37 10.74 85.69
C ASN A 109 -7.17 11.39 84.29
N GLN A 110 -8.10 12.27 83.87
CA GLN A 110 -8.32 12.78 82.50
C GLN A 110 -7.42 13.94 81.97
N LYS A 111 -7.47 14.10 80.62
CA LYS A 111 -7.73 15.34 79.82
C LYS A 111 -6.64 15.96 78.93
N ASN A 112 -7.15 16.54 77.83
CA ASN A 112 -6.47 17.07 76.64
C ASN A 112 -5.63 18.34 76.90
N GLY A 113 -4.62 18.60 76.05
CA GLY A 113 -4.07 19.94 75.87
C GLY A 113 -2.69 20.01 75.21
N SER A 114 -2.64 20.44 73.95
CA SER A 114 -1.49 21.20 73.41
C SER A 114 -1.72 22.70 73.70
N PRO A 115 -0.73 23.64 73.54
CA PRO A 115 0.54 23.48 72.83
C PRO A 115 1.78 24.18 73.44
N SER A 116 2.91 24.05 72.71
CA SER A 116 3.92 25.11 72.49
C SER A 116 4.95 25.49 73.57
N PHE A 117 6.04 26.03 73.04
CA PHE A 117 7.05 26.94 73.61
C PHE A 117 7.82 26.54 74.89
N THR A 118 9.11 26.26 74.64
CA THR A 118 10.22 26.52 75.57
C THR A 118 10.14 27.91 76.21
N ASP A 119 10.38 28.03 77.52
CA ASP A 119 11.55 28.74 78.09
C ASP A 119 11.66 28.54 79.62
N ARG A 120 12.82 28.87 80.20
CA ARG A 120 13.11 29.10 81.66
C ARG A 120 13.31 27.84 82.54
N LEU A 121 14.56 27.55 82.96
CA LEU A 121 15.29 28.04 84.16
C LEU A 121 14.83 27.34 85.48
N LYS A 122 15.70 26.89 86.41
CA LYS A 122 17.19 26.92 86.50
C LYS A 122 17.66 25.96 87.64
N ASP A 123 18.97 25.97 87.94
CA ASP A 123 19.64 25.50 89.19
C ASP A 123 19.78 23.96 89.36
N LYS A 124 20.85 23.39 89.95
CA LYS A 124 22.10 23.94 90.56
C LYS A 124 23.20 22.86 90.72
N ILE A 125 24.48 23.20 90.41
CA ILE A 125 25.75 22.83 91.14
C ILE A 125 26.14 21.31 91.19
N SER A 126 27.41 20.83 91.18
CA SER A 126 28.77 21.39 91.39
C SER A 126 29.91 20.67 90.63
N ASN A 127 30.96 21.44 90.31
CA ASN A 127 32.42 21.15 90.38
C ASN A 127 33.07 19.93 89.69
N ALA A 128 33.85 20.20 88.64
CA ALA A 128 35.26 19.80 88.50
C ALA A 128 35.99 20.73 87.50
N VAL A 129 37.24 21.13 87.76
CA VAL A 129 38.04 22.05 86.91
C VAL A 129 39.54 21.70 86.99
N PRO A 130 40.26 21.66 85.86
CA PRO A 130 41.50 22.45 85.73
C PRO A 130 41.43 23.53 84.63
N ASN A 131 42.17 24.62 84.81
CA ASN A 131 42.17 25.78 83.90
C ASN A 131 43.23 25.67 82.79
N VAL A 132 42.87 25.95 81.53
CA VAL A 132 43.84 26.33 80.47
C VAL A 132 43.29 27.45 79.57
N ILE A 133 43.93 28.63 79.65
CA ILE A 133 44.01 29.72 78.66
C ILE A 133 42.69 30.31 78.09
N GLN A 134 42.43 31.59 78.41
CA GLN A 134 41.54 32.45 77.63
C GLN A 134 42.24 32.98 76.37
N LYS A 135 41.62 32.83 75.19
CA LYS A 135 41.71 33.82 74.08
C LYS A 135 40.36 33.93 73.34
N LYS A 136 40.00 35.15 72.96
CA LYS A 136 38.89 35.56 72.07
C LYS A 136 39.50 36.49 71.00
N PRO A 137 38.91 36.65 69.79
CA PRO A 137 37.50 37.00 69.58
C PRO A 137 36.69 36.01 68.74
N ARG A 138 35.35 36.16 68.76
CA ARG A 138 34.39 35.41 67.93
C ARG A 138 34.05 36.18 66.63
N GLU A 139 35.01 36.35 65.73
CA GLU A 139 34.70 36.86 64.37
C GLU A 139 34.80 35.79 63.30
N TYR A 140 35.91 35.06 63.27
CA TYR A 140 36.26 34.14 62.17
C TYR A 140 35.20 33.07 61.95
N LYS A 141 34.59 32.54 63.02
CA LYS A 141 33.51 31.54 62.93
C LYS A 141 32.21 32.11 62.35
N LEU A 142 31.88 33.38 62.61
CA LEU A 142 30.72 34.04 62.00
C LEU A 142 30.99 34.36 60.53
N LYS A 143 32.18 34.93 60.22
CA LYS A 143 32.60 35.24 58.84
C LYS A 143 32.70 33.96 57.98
N ALA A 144 33.18 32.85 58.54
CA ALA A 144 33.18 31.55 57.87
C ALA A 144 31.77 30.94 57.69
N PHE A 145 30.88 31.06 58.68
CA PHE A 145 29.49 30.60 58.55
C PHE A 145 28.72 31.39 57.50
N VAL A 146 28.87 32.72 57.47
CA VAL A 146 28.28 33.59 56.44
C VAL A 146 28.89 33.31 55.07
N GLY A 147 30.20 33.08 54.97
CA GLY A 147 30.86 32.66 53.72
C GLY A 147 30.36 31.31 53.20
N PHE A 148 30.17 30.33 54.08
CA PHE A 148 29.58 29.03 53.73
C PHE A 148 28.12 29.17 53.29
N LEU A 149 27.32 29.97 54.01
CA LEU A 149 25.92 30.26 53.63
C LEU A 149 25.85 30.97 52.27
N PHE A 150 26.74 31.92 51.99
CA PHE A 150 26.84 32.58 50.70
C PHE A 150 27.20 31.59 49.58
N LEU A 151 28.20 30.73 49.79
CA LEU A 151 28.56 29.67 48.83
C LEU A 151 27.41 28.66 48.62
N LEU A 152 26.67 28.30 49.67
CA LEU A 152 25.48 27.45 49.57
C LEU A 152 24.36 28.12 48.76
N VAL A 153 24.10 29.41 48.97
CA VAL A 153 23.12 30.18 48.19
C VAL A 153 23.58 30.32 46.74
N VAL A 154 24.85 30.63 46.47
CA VAL A 154 25.40 30.68 45.10
C VAL A 154 25.33 29.31 44.42
N PHE A 155 25.59 28.22 45.14
CA PHE A 155 25.42 26.86 44.63
C PHE A 155 23.95 26.54 44.33
N LEU A 156 23.02 26.84 45.24
CA LEU A 156 21.59 26.58 45.04
C LEU A 156 21.00 27.43 43.91
N VAL A 157 21.38 28.71 43.80
CA VAL A 157 20.97 29.59 42.70
C VAL A 157 21.61 29.14 41.38
N GLY A 158 22.88 28.75 41.38
CA GLY A 158 23.55 28.21 40.19
C GLY A 158 22.96 26.87 39.73
N PHE A 159 22.66 25.98 40.67
CA PHE A 159 21.99 24.70 40.41
C PHE A 159 20.57 24.90 39.89
N ALA A 160 19.79 25.80 40.52
CA ALA A 160 18.45 26.17 40.06
C ALA A 160 18.48 26.85 38.68
N TYR A 161 19.48 27.69 38.40
CA TYR A 161 19.70 28.31 37.09
C TYR A 161 20.04 27.26 36.02
N ILE A 162 20.93 26.31 36.33
CA ILE A 162 21.27 25.19 35.43
C ILE A 162 20.04 24.31 35.19
N PHE A 163 19.29 23.93 36.22
CA PHE A 163 18.06 23.16 36.08
C PHE A 163 16.99 23.94 35.31
N TYR A 164 16.81 25.23 35.56
CA TYR A 164 15.90 26.10 34.82
C TYR A 164 16.26 26.16 33.34
N TYR A 165 17.54 26.36 32.99
CA TYR A 165 17.98 26.37 31.59
C TYR A 165 17.90 24.98 30.92
N GLN A 166 18.16 23.89 31.64
CA GLN A 166 17.91 22.53 31.13
C GLN A 166 16.42 22.24 30.94
N GLN A 167 15.56 22.74 31.82
CA GLN A 167 14.10 22.60 31.73
C GLN A 167 13.51 23.51 30.64
N LEU A 168 14.10 24.68 30.40
CA LEU A 168 13.83 25.53 29.24
C LEU A 168 14.22 24.79 27.96
N ALA A 169 15.45 24.27 27.86
CA ALA A 169 15.92 23.51 26.70
C ALA A 169 15.05 22.27 26.40
N ARG A 170 14.46 21.64 27.43
CA ARG A 170 13.45 20.56 27.28
C ARG A 170 12.07 21.04 26.84
N LYS A 171 11.74 22.33 26.97
CA LYS A 171 10.47 22.96 26.54
C LYS A 171 10.55 23.71 25.20
N THR A 172 11.72 24.16 24.76
CA THR A 172 11.86 25.20 23.71
C THR A 172 11.82 24.72 22.25
N TYR A 173 11.46 23.46 21.96
CA TYR A 173 11.42 22.97 20.58
C TYR A 173 10.03 22.52 20.12
N PHE A 174 9.42 21.55 20.81
CA PHE A 174 8.03 21.13 20.58
C PHE A 174 7.46 20.49 21.85
N GLU A 175 6.13 20.52 22.04
CA GLU A 175 5.50 19.89 23.21
C GLU A 175 5.59 18.36 23.20
N ARG A 176 5.39 17.74 22.02
CA ARG A 176 5.21 16.28 21.86
C ARG A 176 6.14 15.61 20.85
N ILE A 177 7.19 16.28 20.38
CA ILE A 177 8.24 15.62 19.61
C ILE A 177 9.63 16.00 20.15
N ARG A 178 10.43 14.99 20.47
CA ARG A 178 11.77 15.13 21.07
C ARG A 178 12.80 14.55 20.12
N PHE A 179 13.76 15.37 19.72
CA PHE A 179 14.91 14.94 18.92
C PHE A 179 16.18 14.97 19.79
N THR A 180 16.78 13.80 20.02
CA THR A 180 18.08 13.68 20.67
C THR A 180 19.16 13.82 19.61
N LYS A 181 19.94 14.90 19.66
CA LYS A 181 20.93 15.27 18.63
C LYS A 181 22.09 14.29 18.54
N GLU A 182 22.50 13.75 19.68
CA GLU A 182 23.70 12.93 19.85
C GLU A 182 23.48 11.53 19.25
N ASP A 183 22.39 10.86 19.65
CA ASP A 183 21.98 9.55 19.12
C ASP A 183 21.25 9.65 17.77
N ARG A 184 20.87 10.87 17.35
CA ARG A 184 19.96 11.18 16.23
C ARG A 184 18.58 10.49 16.32
N ILE A 185 18.10 10.20 17.53
CA ILE A 185 16.79 9.56 17.74
C ILE A 185 15.68 10.61 17.81
N ILE A 186 14.60 10.41 17.06
CA ILE A 186 13.34 11.14 17.20
C ILE A 186 12.30 10.31 17.96
N ARG A 187 11.52 10.96 18.82
CA ARG A 187 10.41 10.36 19.58
C ARG A 187 9.20 11.27 19.51
N VAL A 188 8.05 10.72 19.15
CA VAL A 188 6.77 11.43 19.02
C VAL A 188 5.78 10.84 20.00
N TYR A 189 5.04 11.71 20.69
CA TYR A 189 4.13 11.35 21.76
C TYR A 189 2.67 11.65 21.38
N ASP A 190 1.76 10.78 21.83
CA ASP A 190 0.31 10.90 21.64
C ASP A 190 -0.34 11.96 22.55
N ASP A 191 -1.66 12.04 22.56
CA ASP A 191 -2.39 12.97 23.43
C ASP A 191 -2.20 12.75 24.94
N TYR A 192 -1.84 11.53 25.34
CA TYR A 192 -1.65 11.10 26.72
C TYR A 192 -0.18 11.15 27.18
N GLY A 193 0.76 11.41 26.26
CA GLY A 193 2.20 11.46 26.53
C GLY A 193 2.93 10.10 26.41
N LEU A 194 2.29 9.10 25.82
CA LEU A 194 2.88 7.79 25.50
C LEU A 194 3.65 7.86 24.18
N GLU A 195 4.65 6.99 23.99
CA GLU A 195 5.50 7.01 22.79
C GLU A 195 4.79 6.31 21.59
N ALA A 196 4.23 7.15 20.71
CA ALA A 196 3.46 6.74 19.53
C ALA A 196 4.36 6.36 18.33
N LEU A 197 5.52 7.03 18.21
CA LEU A 197 6.49 6.75 17.15
C LEU A 197 7.93 7.03 17.61
N ARG A 198 8.85 6.16 17.22
CA ARG A 198 10.29 6.29 17.45
C ARG A 198 11.07 6.01 16.16
N GLY A 199 12.07 6.84 15.86
CA GLY A 199 12.87 6.71 14.65
C GLY A 199 14.32 7.15 14.81
N HIS A 200 15.16 6.66 13.91
CA HIS A 200 16.61 6.84 13.84
C HIS A 200 16.93 7.69 12.61
N MET A 201 17.39 8.92 12.84
CA MET A 201 17.44 9.95 11.81
C MET A 201 18.82 10.04 11.15
N GLY A 202 18.86 10.20 9.83
CA GLY A 202 20.10 10.23 9.06
C GLY A 202 20.90 8.94 9.23
N ALA A 203 20.24 7.78 9.12
CA ALA A 203 20.84 6.45 9.28
C ALA A 203 22.01 6.20 8.32
N SER A 204 21.99 6.81 7.13
CA SER A 204 23.07 6.77 6.14
C SER A 204 24.31 7.62 6.50
N PHE A 205 24.27 8.40 7.59
CA PHE A 205 25.38 9.30 7.96
C PHE A 205 26.28 8.64 9.03
N PRO A 206 27.61 8.84 9.02
CA PRO A 206 28.49 8.32 10.05
C PRO A 206 28.06 8.73 11.47
N THR A 207 28.10 7.80 12.43
CA THR A 207 27.73 8.06 13.84
C THR A 207 28.69 9.02 14.54
N SER A 208 29.95 9.06 14.11
CA SER A 208 30.98 9.97 14.64
C SER A 208 30.83 11.44 14.23
N GLN A 209 29.98 11.75 13.24
CA GLN A 209 29.90 13.08 12.65
C GLN A 209 28.97 14.01 13.44
N LYS A 210 29.55 15.05 14.05
CA LYS A 210 28.83 16.08 14.81
C LYS A 210 28.00 16.98 13.89
N SER A 211 26.84 17.42 14.36
CA SER A 211 26.04 18.44 13.68
C SER A 211 26.27 19.84 14.25
N TYR A 212 25.96 20.83 13.42
CA TYR A 212 26.06 22.26 13.71
C TYR A 212 24.68 22.91 13.48
N LYS A 213 24.43 24.11 14.02
CA LYS A 213 23.21 24.85 13.66
C LYS A 213 23.34 25.33 12.21
N CYS A 214 22.26 25.29 11.44
CA CYS A 214 22.22 25.93 10.13
C CYS A 214 22.55 27.41 10.24
N HIS A 215 23.17 27.96 9.20
CA HIS A 215 23.32 29.39 9.01
C HIS A 215 21.95 30.05 8.73
N GLU A 216 21.77 31.33 9.03
CA GLU A 216 20.44 31.96 9.02
C GLU A 216 19.80 32.04 7.62
N ARG A 217 20.61 32.22 6.57
CA ARG A 217 20.15 32.21 5.16
C ARG A 217 19.74 30.82 4.66
N ASP A 218 20.16 29.80 5.38
CA ASP A 218 20.06 28.38 5.04
C ASP A 218 18.93 27.68 5.81
N ARG A 219 18.24 28.41 6.69
CA ARG A 219 17.14 27.96 7.54
C ARG A 219 15.80 28.19 6.83
N PRO A 220 14.98 27.15 6.58
CA PRO A 220 13.65 27.35 6.00
C PRO A 220 12.77 28.25 6.89
N PRO A 221 11.91 29.10 6.30
CA PRO A 221 10.99 29.93 7.07
C PRO A 221 10.12 29.06 7.98
N ASN A 222 9.84 29.55 9.19
CA ASN A 222 9.07 28.88 10.25
C ASN A 222 9.64 27.54 10.76
N SER A 223 10.85 27.11 10.35
CA SER A 223 11.51 25.94 10.96
C SER A 223 11.98 26.25 12.39
N THR A 224 11.56 25.44 13.37
CA THR A 224 11.92 25.59 14.79
C THR A 224 13.33 25.09 15.08
N LEU A 225 13.77 24.04 14.38
CA LEU A 225 15.12 23.46 14.48
C LEU A 225 15.70 23.23 13.08
N CYS A 226 16.95 23.62 12.88
CA CYS A 226 17.73 23.32 11.68
C CYS A 226 19.16 22.92 12.07
N LEU A 227 19.63 21.77 11.59
CA LEU A 227 20.92 21.17 11.89
C LEU A 227 21.62 20.69 10.62
N GLU A 228 22.94 20.84 10.55
CA GLU A 228 23.75 20.44 9.39
C GLU A 228 24.95 19.56 9.78
N TRP A 229 25.21 18.52 8.98
CA TRP A 229 26.33 17.60 9.13
C TRP A 229 27.41 17.88 8.07
N MET A 230 28.09 19.03 8.18
CA MET A 230 29.30 19.42 7.43
C MET A 230 29.32 18.90 5.97
N GLY A 231 28.47 19.45 5.11
CA GLY A 231 28.46 19.13 3.67
C GLY A 231 27.89 17.76 3.27
N ARG A 232 27.39 16.93 4.20
CA ARG A 232 26.61 15.72 3.86
C ARG A 232 25.12 16.00 3.70
N GLY A 233 24.52 16.69 4.66
CA GLY A 233 23.09 16.92 4.67
C GLY A 233 22.63 17.84 5.80
N ARG A 234 21.42 18.38 5.62
CA ARG A 234 20.79 19.41 6.45
C ARG A 234 19.38 18.97 6.83
N LEU A 235 19.13 18.81 8.13
CA LEU A 235 17.82 18.50 8.73
C LEU A 235 17.12 19.79 9.11
N SER A 236 15.88 19.96 8.68
CA SER A 236 14.96 20.98 9.18
C SER A 236 13.71 20.32 9.78
N LEU A 237 13.29 20.81 10.94
CA LEU A 237 12.11 20.37 11.67
C LEU A 237 11.22 21.58 11.95
N ALA A 238 9.94 21.47 11.61
CA ALA A 238 8.93 22.52 11.78
C ALA A 238 7.62 21.90 12.30
N GLN A 239 6.83 22.67 13.05
CA GLN A 239 5.44 22.30 13.33
C GLN A 239 4.58 22.81 12.18
N THR A 240 3.76 21.94 11.61
CA THR A 240 2.83 22.30 10.54
C THR A 240 1.59 22.93 11.18
N PRO A 241 1.13 24.13 10.77
CA PRO A 241 -0.15 24.65 11.22
C PRO A 241 -1.29 23.75 10.68
N ASN A 242 -2.31 23.48 11.49
CA ASN A 242 -3.41 22.60 11.08
C ASN A 242 -4.20 23.21 9.92
N LYS A 243 -4.27 22.46 8.81
CA LYS A 243 -4.97 22.87 7.57
C LYS A 243 -6.41 23.31 7.81
N ASN A 244 -7.11 22.61 8.70
CA ASN A 244 -8.57 22.74 8.89
C ASN A 244 -8.94 23.51 10.17
N GLN A 245 -7.97 24.07 10.90
CA GLN A 245 -8.13 24.75 12.19
C GLN A 245 -8.69 23.90 13.36
N ASP A 246 -9.27 22.73 13.11
CA ASP A 246 -9.56 21.67 14.07
C ASP A 246 -8.28 21.20 14.79
N ASP A 247 -8.30 21.10 16.12
CA ASP A 247 -7.15 20.70 16.96
C ASP A 247 -6.99 19.16 17.10
N LYS A 248 -7.64 18.39 16.21
CA LYS A 248 -7.84 16.92 16.28
C LYS A 248 -6.60 16.08 15.94
N SER A 249 -5.66 16.64 15.17
CA SER A 249 -4.39 16.00 14.84
C SER A 249 -3.26 17.01 14.97
N ARG A 250 -2.02 16.54 15.19
CA ARG A 250 -0.84 17.39 15.39
C ARG A 250 0.29 16.92 14.51
N CYS A 251 0.78 17.81 13.63
CA CYS A 251 1.71 17.46 12.56
C CYS A 251 3.06 18.20 12.64
N TYR A 252 4.14 17.48 12.37
CA TYR A 252 5.52 17.96 12.37
C TYR A 252 6.20 17.62 11.04
N ARG A 253 6.60 18.63 10.28
CA ARG A 253 7.31 18.46 9.01
C ARG A 253 8.79 18.22 9.24
N VAL A 254 9.31 17.18 8.60
CA VAL A 254 10.73 16.81 8.54
C VAL A 254 11.21 17.03 7.11
N ILE A 255 12.32 17.75 6.95
CA ILE A 255 12.97 17.94 5.66
C ILE A 255 14.46 17.65 5.81
N TRP A 256 14.96 16.64 5.11
CA TRP A 256 16.38 16.53 4.81
C TRP A 256 16.68 17.05 3.42
N GLN A 257 17.67 17.92 3.32
CA GLN A 257 18.34 18.25 2.06
C GLN A 257 19.72 17.58 2.06
N SER A 258 20.02 16.76 1.06
CA SER A 258 21.40 16.28 0.82
C SER A 258 22.29 17.43 0.37
N LEU A 259 23.57 17.42 0.76
CA LEU A 259 24.56 18.42 0.37
C LEU A 259 25.69 17.83 -0.51
N SER A 260 25.65 16.53 -0.81
CA SER A 260 26.65 15.81 -1.60
C SER A 260 25.99 14.66 -2.38
N ALA A 261 26.36 14.43 -3.64
CA ALA A 261 25.74 13.42 -4.51
C ALA A 261 25.71 12.00 -3.90
N ASP A 262 26.77 11.60 -3.19
CA ASP A 262 26.89 10.25 -2.58
C ASP A 262 26.10 10.07 -1.27
N THR A 263 25.40 11.11 -0.79
CA THR A 263 24.61 11.04 0.45
C THR A 263 23.12 11.00 0.13
N TYR A 264 22.48 9.87 0.34
CA TYR A 264 21.02 9.72 0.29
C TYR A 264 20.45 9.83 1.72
N PRO A 265 19.72 10.90 2.09
CA PRO A 265 19.14 11.03 3.42
C PRO A 265 18.18 9.87 3.67
N THR A 266 18.32 9.21 4.82
CA THR A 266 17.58 8.01 5.19
C THR A 266 17.17 8.09 6.65
N ASP A 267 15.89 7.91 6.95
CA ASP A 267 15.35 7.83 8.31
C ASP A 267 14.63 6.49 8.50
N CYS A 268 14.82 5.82 9.64
CA CYS A 268 14.26 4.48 9.90
C CYS A 268 13.42 4.44 11.19
N TYR A 269 12.21 3.87 11.12
CA TYR A 269 11.22 3.87 12.19
C TYR A 269 10.96 2.48 12.76
N GLU A 270 10.80 2.40 14.07
CA GLU A 270 10.61 1.14 14.80
C GLU A 270 9.21 0.55 14.59
N MET A 271 9.14 -0.66 14.03
CA MET A 271 7.89 -1.37 13.75
C MET A 271 7.45 -2.32 14.88
N ASN A 272 8.31 -2.61 15.84
CA ASN A 272 7.98 -3.50 16.95
C ASN A 272 6.96 -2.87 17.93
N ASN A 273 6.18 -3.73 18.59
CA ASN A 273 5.15 -3.36 19.59
C ASN A 273 3.98 -2.51 19.05
N GLN A 274 3.79 -2.43 17.73
CA GLN A 274 2.67 -1.73 17.08
C GLN A 274 2.44 -2.29 15.66
N LEU A 275 1.19 -2.36 15.22
CA LEU A 275 0.85 -2.81 13.87
C LEU A 275 0.80 -1.61 12.92
N TRP A 276 1.24 -1.81 11.68
CA TRP A 276 1.34 -0.77 10.65
C TRP A 276 0.41 -1.04 9.46
N PHE A 277 -0.07 0.04 8.85
CA PHE A 277 -1.04 0.05 7.75
C PHE A 277 -0.70 1.20 6.78
N GLY A 278 -1.42 1.28 5.65
CA GLY A 278 -1.12 2.22 4.56
C GLY A 278 -0.23 1.58 3.49
N ALA A 279 0.64 2.38 2.87
CA ALA A 279 1.47 2.06 1.70
C ALA A 279 0.71 1.70 0.41
N GLY A 280 -0.39 0.97 0.49
CA GLY A 280 -1.11 0.37 -0.64
C GLY A 280 -0.66 -1.07 -0.90
N ALA A 281 -0.79 -1.55 -2.13
CA ALA A 281 -0.50 -2.92 -2.51
C ALA A 281 0.99 -3.28 -2.34
N VAL A 282 1.26 -4.36 -1.59
CA VAL A 282 2.61 -4.89 -1.35
C VAL A 282 2.69 -6.33 -1.86
N LEU A 283 3.69 -6.60 -2.68
CA LEU A 283 3.96 -7.90 -3.31
C LEU A 283 5.03 -8.67 -2.52
N GLY A 284 4.72 -9.90 -2.11
CA GLY A 284 5.65 -10.82 -1.46
C GLY A 284 6.62 -11.50 -2.43
N GLN A 285 7.54 -12.30 -1.90
CA GLN A 285 8.62 -12.93 -2.68
C GLN A 285 8.14 -13.99 -3.70
N GLN A 286 6.88 -14.44 -3.60
CA GLN A 286 6.23 -15.34 -4.57
C GLN A 286 5.07 -14.65 -5.32
N HIS A 287 5.05 -13.31 -5.33
CA HIS A 287 4.00 -12.43 -5.88
C HIS A 287 2.66 -12.42 -5.11
N ASP A 288 2.57 -13.15 -4.00
CA ASP A 288 1.48 -13.14 -3.03
C ASP A 288 1.26 -11.78 -2.35
N PHE A 289 0.09 -11.57 -1.75
CA PHE A 289 -0.18 -10.34 -1.03
C PHE A 289 0.35 -10.38 0.41
N ALA A 290 1.28 -9.49 0.75
CA ALA A 290 1.94 -9.44 2.06
C ALA A 290 1.57 -8.22 2.94
N GLY A 291 0.63 -7.37 2.49
CA GLY A 291 0.44 -6.01 3.00
C GLY A 291 -0.48 -5.80 4.21
N TRP A 292 -1.01 -6.85 4.86
CA TRP A 292 -1.93 -6.71 6.00
C TRP A 292 -1.58 -7.57 7.23
N PRO A 293 -1.30 -6.95 8.39
CA PRO A 293 -0.72 -5.60 8.52
C PRO A 293 0.66 -5.54 7.85
N LEU A 294 1.14 -4.33 7.57
CA LEU A 294 2.40 -4.07 6.87
C LEU A 294 3.63 -4.69 7.56
N ASN A 295 3.57 -4.99 8.85
CA ASN A 295 4.60 -5.73 9.59
C ASN A 295 4.89 -7.13 9.01
N ARG A 296 3.93 -7.75 8.31
CA ARG A 296 4.07 -9.09 7.71
C ARG A 296 4.83 -9.07 6.38
N ALA A 297 4.98 -7.91 5.74
CA ALA A 297 5.79 -7.76 4.54
C ALA A 297 7.30 -7.76 4.84
N GLU A 298 8.09 -8.20 3.87
CA GLU A 298 9.54 -8.02 3.85
C GLU A 298 9.96 -7.47 2.48
N VAL A 299 10.26 -6.17 2.44
CA VAL A 299 10.59 -5.42 1.22
C VAL A 299 11.97 -4.78 1.40
N PRO A 300 13.00 -5.14 0.60
CA PRO A 300 14.32 -4.49 0.63
C PRO A 300 14.22 -3.03 0.19
N ILE A 301 15.28 -2.24 0.38
CA ILE A 301 15.28 -0.82 -0.01
C ILE A 301 15.12 -0.65 -1.53
N SER A 302 13.92 -0.28 -1.97
CA SER A 302 13.49 -0.25 -3.36
C SER A 302 12.73 1.05 -3.68
N PRO A 303 12.61 1.46 -4.95
CA PRO A 303 11.89 2.68 -5.30
C PRO A 303 10.39 2.51 -5.01
N PHE A 304 9.79 3.47 -4.30
CA PHE A 304 8.38 3.46 -3.95
C PHE A 304 7.54 4.07 -5.08
N VAL A 305 7.23 3.23 -6.06
CA VAL A 305 6.62 3.57 -7.35
C VAL A 305 5.73 2.41 -7.79
N THR A 306 4.69 2.68 -8.59
CA THR A 306 3.72 1.62 -8.93
C THR A 306 4.36 0.52 -9.77
N GLY A 307 4.08 -0.73 -9.40
CA GLY A 307 4.64 -1.93 -10.03
C GLY A 307 3.57 -2.94 -10.42
N SER A 308 3.84 -3.72 -11.46
CA SER A 308 2.98 -4.77 -11.96
C SER A 308 3.24 -6.11 -11.27
N GLU A 309 2.25 -7.01 -11.31
CA GLU A 309 2.43 -8.39 -10.81
C GLU A 309 3.56 -9.13 -11.56
N VAL A 310 3.74 -8.82 -12.85
CA VAL A 310 4.67 -9.54 -13.76
C VAL A 310 6.13 -9.07 -13.62
N ARG A 311 6.36 -7.78 -13.31
CA ARG A 311 7.70 -7.17 -13.19
C ARG A 311 8.00 -6.61 -11.79
N GLY A 312 7.17 -6.93 -10.80
CA GLY A 312 7.15 -6.37 -9.43
C GLY A 312 8.36 -6.68 -8.53
N HIS A 313 9.57 -6.81 -9.08
CA HIS A 313 10.83 -7.13 -8.39
C HIS A 313 11.19 -6.18 -7.22
N ASN A 314 10.48 -5.06 -7.06
CA ASN A 314 10.67 -4.06 -6.02
C ASN A 314 9.76 -4.27 -4.78
N GLY A 315 8.80 -5.20 -4.82
CA GLY A 315 7.87 -5.47 -3.72
C GLY A 315 6.63 -4.56 -3.64
N TRP A 316 6.42 -3.66 -4.61
CA TRP A 316 5.29 -2.72 -4.65
C TRP A 316 4.33 -3.03 -5.80
N GLY A 317 3.03 -2.94 -5.54
CA GLY A 317 1.96 -3.21 -6.50
C GLY A 317 1.47 -1.97 -7.26
N GLN A 318 0.35 -2.14 -7.97
CA GLN A 318 -0.17 -1.14 -8.91
C GLN A 318 -0.80 0.09 -8.21
N VAL A 319 -1.31 -0.08 -7.00
CA VAL A 319 -2.04 0.96 -6.25
C VAL A 319 -1.29 1.25 -4.97
N LEU A 320 -0.78 2.48 -4.81
CA LEU A 320 0.06 2.90 -3.70
C LEU A 320 -0.44 4.21 -3.07
N ARG A 321 -0.08 4.47 -1.82
CA ARG A 321 -0.28 5.78 -1.17
C ARG A 321 0.97 6.11 -0.37
N ARG A 322 1.47 7.35 -0.51
CA ARG A 322 2.68 7.85 0.16
C ARG A 322 2.47 8.15 1.67
N TYR A 323 1.69 7.33 2.39
CA TYR A 323 1.64 7.37 3.85
C TYR A 323 1.70 6.00 4.49
N PHE A 324 2.22 5.98 5.72
CA PHE A 324 2.38 4.81 6.58
C PHE A 324 1.85 5.17 7.96
N MET A 325 0.91 4.41 8.51
CA MET A 325 0.30 4.69 9.82
C MET A 325 0.37 3.49 10.75
N ASN A 326 0.26 3.70 12.06
CA ASN A 326 0.37 2.66 13.06
C ASN A 326 -0.79 2.61 14.08
N SER A 327 -0.90 1.48 14.78
CA SER A 327 -1.91 1.19 15.79
C SER A 327 -1.79 2.00 17.10
N LYS A 328 -1.04 3.11 17.09
CA LYS A 328 -0.99 4.13 18.15
C LYS A 328 -1.34 5.52 17.62
N ALA A 329 -2.13 5.57 16.53
CA ALA A 329 -2.59 6.81 15.90
C ALA A 329 -1.46 7.77 15.46
N ALA A 330 -0.31 7.23 15.04
CA ALA A 330 0.74 8.01 14.36
C ALA A 330 0.79 7.67 12.86
N ALA A 331 1.02 8.68 12.01
CA ALA A 331 1.27 8.53 10.58
C ALA A 331 2.53 9.27 10.13
N ILE A 332 3.17 8.75 9.07
CA ILE A 332 4.24 9.39 8.32
C ILE A 332 3.73 9.58 6.89
N ILE A 333 3.67 10.82 6.42
CA ILE A 333 3.14 11.23 5.11
C ILE A 333 4.29 11.80 4.28
N VAL A 334 4.69 11.14 3.20
CA VAL A 334 5.81 11.58 2.35
C VAL A 334 5.32 12.46 1.22
N ASP A 335 6.03 13.56 0.97
CA ASP A 335 5.72 14.53 -0.08
C ASP A 335 6.00 13.95 -1.48
N ASP A 336 5.09 14.19 -2.43
CA ASP A 336 5.18 13.78 -3.84
C ASP A 336 6.44 14.26 -4.57
N SER A 337 7.07 15.34 -4.10
CA SER A 337 8.34 15.84 -4.64
C SER A 337 9.55 14.99 -4.24
N THR A 338 9.41 14.09 -3.27
CA THR A 338 10.49 13.18 -2.83
C THR A 338 10.66 12.04 -3.85
N PRO A 339 11.86 11.83 -4.45
CA PRO A 339 12.18 10.60 -5.18
C PRO A 339 12.40 9.48 -4.15
N LEU A 340 11.28 8.87 -3.75
CA LEU A 340 11.16 8.05 -2.55
C LEU A 340 11.59 6.60 -2.79
N TRP A 341 12.43 6.09 -1.89
CA TRP A 341 12.76 4.69 -1.75
C TRP A 341 12.36 4.23 -0.35
N VAL A 342 11.81 3.02 -0.23
CA VAL A 342 11.28 2.48 1.04
C VAL A 342 11.78 1.05 1.24
N SER A 343 12.04 0.69 2.49
CA SER A 343 12.19 -0.71 2.91
C SER A 343 11.27 -1.01 4.09
N VAL A 344 10.64 -2.18 4.09
CA VAL A 344 9.76 -2.66 5.15
C VAL A 344 10.35 -3.94 5.72
N ASN A 345 10.76 -3.92 6.98
CA ASN A 345 11.24 -5.11 7.71
C ASN A 345 12.38 -5.88 7.01
N ALA A 346 13.15 -5.24 6.13
CA ALA A 346 14.18 -5.88 5.31
C ALA A 346 15.22 -6.61 6.16
N ASN A 347 15.54 -7.86 5.81
CA ASN A 347 16.37 -8.78 6.60
C ASN A 347 15.84 -8.95 8.04
N GLN A 348 14.52 -9.06 8.17
CA GLN A 348 13.78 -9.15 9.44
C GLN A 348 14.08 -8.01 10.45
N SER A 349 14.50 -6.85 9.97
CA SER A 349 15.02 -5.74 10.81
C SER A 349 14.00 -5.06 11.72
N GLN A 350 12.69 -5.30 11.54
CA GLN A 350 11.61 -4.60 12.24
C GLN A 350 11.66 -3.06 12.07
N LEU A 351 12.16 -2.59 10.93
CA LEU A 351 12.26 -1.17 10.58
C LEU A 351 11.50 -0.83 9.29
N LEU A 352 10.81 0.31 9.32
CA LEU A 352 10.32 1.02 8.14
C LEU A 352 11.32 2.15 7.83
N CYS A 353 12.08 2.03 6.75
CA CYS A 353 13.04 3.08 6.34
C CYS A 353 12.55 3.84 5.12
N LEU A 354 12.71 5.16 5.16
CA LEU A 354 12.43 6.10 4.08
C LEU A 354 13.74 6.74 3.61
N GLN A 355 14.02 6.70 2.31
CA GLN A 355 15.22 7.27 1.70
C GLN A 355 14.85 8.17 0.52
N SER A 356 15.61 9.25 0.29
CA SER A 356 15.49 10.07 -0.93
C SER A 356 16.71 9.93 -1.84
N ARG A 357 16.46 9.43 -3.05
CA ARG A 357 17.48 9.10 -4.05
C ARG A 357 16.92 9.31 -5.46
N SER A 358 17.42 10.33 -6.14
CA SER A 358 17.05 10.73 -7.51
C SER A 358 17.67 9.88 -8.62
N SER A 359 18.57 8.93 -8.29
CA SER A 359 19.39 8.18 -9.24
C SER A 359 19.15 6.66 -9.18
N GLY A 360 18.50 6.11 -10.20
CA GLY A 360 18.31 4.66 -10.36
C GLY A 360 16.86 4.31 -10.70
N PHE A 361 16.69 3.42 -11.67
CA PHE A 361 15.40 3.13 -12.28
C PHE A 361 14.26 2.85 -11.27
N PRO A 362 13.07 3.44 -11.45
CA PRO A 362 12.66 4.31 -12.56
C PRO A 362 12.96 5.80 -12.37
N PHE A 363 13.64 6.21 -11.29
CA PHE A 363 14.10 7.59 -11.14
C PHE A 363 15.34 7.86 -12.01
N PHE A 364 15.22 8.78 -12.97
CA PHE A 364 16.32 9.19 -13.84
C PHE A 364 16.81 10.59 -13.48
N ASP A 365 18.12 10.78 -13.38
CA ASP A 365 18.72 12.10 -13.20
C ASP A 365 18.80 12.78 -14.56
N HIS A 366 18.01 13.84 -14.74
CA HIS A 366 17.89 14.53 -16.03
C HIS A 366 19.12 15.35 -16.43
N GLY A 367 20.08 15.62 -15.53
CA GLY A 367 21.40 16.18 -15.86
C GLY A 367 21.43 17.63 -16.37
N GLU A 368 21.97 18.56 -15.57
CA GLU A 368 22.14 20.01 -15.82
C GLU A 368 20.86 20.83 -16.15
N GLU A 369 20.02 20.43 -17.11
CA GLU A 369 18.94 21.29 -17.65
C GLU A 369 17.75 21.46 -16.70
N SER A 370 17.41 20.44 -15.91
CA SER A 370 16.16 20.41 -15.12
C SER A 370 16.18 21.27 -13.83
N ILE A 371 17.33 21.75 -13.36
CA ILE A 371 17.45 22.39 -12.02
C ILE A 371 18.24 23.71 -12.08
N VAL A 372 17.90 24.59 -13.02
CA VAL A 372 18.22 26.03 -12.90
C VAL A 372 17.11 26.72 -12.12
N SER A 373 17.03 26.44 -10.81
CA SER A 373 16.25 27.27 -9.90
C SER A 373 16.90 28.65 -9.80
N ASN A 374 16.09 29.72 -9.77
CA ASN A 374 16.53 31.11 -9.97
C ASN A 374 17.33 31.73 -8.79
N THR A 375 18.10 30.94 -8.05
CA THR A 375 18.84 31.33 -6.85
C THR A 375 20.29 30.85 -6.85
N SER A 376 21.01 31.05 -7.95
CA SER A 376 22.47 30.92 -8.00
C SER A 376 23.11 32.13 -8.67
N THR A 377 23.80 32.97 -7.89
CA THR A 377 24.61 34.06 -8.43
C THR A 377 25.88 33.49 -9.04
N LYS A 378 26.08 33.68 -10.35
CA LYS A 378 27.27 33.21 -11.10
C LYS A 378 28.56 33.71 -10.44
N ARG A 379 29.22 32.84 -9.66
CA ARG A 379 30.46 33.16 -8.94
C ARG A 379 31.65 32.47 -9.59
N ASN A 380 32.41 33.24 -10.36
CA ASN A 380 33.76 32.95 -10.85
C ASN A 380 33.97 31.63 -11.62
N GLY A 381 33.56 31.63 -12.90
CA GLY A 381 34.36 31.07 -14.01
C GLY A 381 34.65 29.57 -14.08
N THR A 382 34.26 28.78 -13.08
CA THR A 382 34.44 27.32 -13.05
C THR A 382 33.11 26.64 -13.41
N LYS A 383 33.16 25.67 -14.34
CA LYS A 383 32.04 24.76 -14.60
C LYS A 383 31.94 23.76 -13.44
N ASN A 384 31.39 24.20 -12.32
CA ASN A 384 30.92 23.29 -11.29
C ASN A 384 29.51 22.84 -11.69
N ASN A 385 29.35 21.57 -12.05
CA ASN A 385 28.03 20.99 -12.31
C ASN A 385 27.11 21.27 -11.10
N PRO A 386 25.82 21.62 -11.31
CA PRO A 386 24.88 21.77 -10.21
C PRO A 386 24.77 20.44 -9.46
N ILE A 387 25.04 20.46 -8.15
CA ILE A 387 24.90 19.27 -7.32
C ILE A 387 23.41 18.94 -7.23
N VAL A 388 23.03 17.75 -7.70
CA VAL A 388 21.65 17.27 -7.61
C VAL A 388 21.37 16.87 -6.15
N HIS A 389 20.85 17.84 -5.39
CA HIS A 389 20.53 17.69 -3.99
C HIS A 389 19.24 16.88 -3.81
N SER A 390 19.33 15.58 -3.49
CA SER A 390 18.14 14.81 -3.12
C SER A 390 17.50 15.36 -1.83
N VAL A 391 16.17 15.42 -1.81
CA VAL A 391 15.39 15.96 -0.69
C VAL A 391 14.45 14.87 -0.19
N LEU A 392 14.51 14.54 1.10
CA LEU A 392 13.54 13.69 1.80
C LEU A 392 12.63 14.61 2.60
N ASN A 393 11.39 14.80 2.13
CA ASN A 393 10.42 15.75 2.68
C ASN A 393 9.16 14.97 3.07
N TYR A 394 8.83 14.97 4.36
CA TYR A 394 7.66 14.26 4.89
C TYR A 394 7.11 14.96 6.13
N THR A 395 5.93 14.55 6.58
CA THR A 395 5.26 15.05 7.78
C THR A 395 4.87 13.88 8.67
N ILE A 396 5.21 13.95 9.95
CA ILE A 396 4.72 13.02 10.97
C ILE A 396 3.50 13.64 11.62
N CYS A 397 2.37 12.94 11.67
CA CYS A 397 1.16 13.39 12.35
C CYS A 397 0.75 12.41 13.46
N THR A 398 0.17 12.90 14.54
CA THR A 398 -0.51 12.09 15.58
C THR A 398 -1.94 12.58 15.82
N ALA A 399 -2.81 11.67 16.27
CA ALA A 399 -4.18 11.95 16.71
C ALA A 399 -4.50 11.15 17.99
N ALA A 400 -5.72 11.28 18.52
CA ALA A 400 -6.17 10.52 19.69
C ALA A 400 -6.40 9.02 19.41
N ASP A 401 -6.79 8.67 18.18
CA ASP A 401 -7.17 7.33 17.74
C ASP A 401 -6.98 7.17 16.22
N LEU A 402 -7.11 5.92 15.72
CA LEU A 402 -6.92 5.57 14.31
C LEU A 402 -7.97 6.17 13.37
N GLU A 403 -9.21 6.36 13.82
CA GLU A 403 -10.32 6.87 13.00
C GLU A 403 -10.14 8.38 12.75
N THR A 404 -9.86 9.13 13.81
CA THR A 404 -9.51 10.55 13.78
C THR A 404 -8.25 10.78 12.93
N LEU A 405 -7.24 9.89 13.04
CA LEU A 405 -6.06 9.93 12.18
C LEU A 405 -6.44 9.74 10.70
N LEU A 406 -7.17 8.67 10.36
CA LEU A 406 -7.54 8.35 8.98
C LEU A 406 -8.39 9.46 8.35
N THR A 407 -9.33 10.04 9.11
CA THR A 407 -10.12 11.22 8.71
C THR A 407 -9.22 12.43 8.37
N SER A 408 -8.07 12.58 9.04
CA SER A 408 -7.10 13.64 8.75
C SER A 408 -6.15 13.34 7.57
N LEU A 409 -6.13 12.10 7.07
CA LEU A 409 -5.33 11.61 5.93
C LEU A 409 -6.15 11.48 4.63
N ALA A 410 -7.47 11.58 4.72
CA ALA A 410 -8.42 11.37 3.65
C ALA A 410 -8.52 12.58 2.69
N ASP A 411 -8.75 12.32 1.41
CA ASP A 411 -8.94 13.35 0.38
C ASP A 411 -10.45 13.64 0.21
N ALA A 412 -10.92 14.77 0.76
CA ALA A 412 -12.33 15.20 0.67
C ALA A 412 -12.62 16.01 -0.62
N TRP A 413 -13.66 15.64 -1.38
CA TRP A 413 -13.86 16.11 -2.77
C TRP A 413 -15.27 16.61 -3.13
N TRP A 414 -16.10 16.91 -2.13
CA TRP A 414 -17.49 17.33 -2.34
C TRP A 414 -17.67 18.62 -3.16
N ASP A 415 -16.70 19.55 -3.15
CA ASP A 415 -16.76 20.88 -3.78
C ASP A 415 -16.81 20.89 -5.33
N GLY A 416 -16.75 19.73 -6.01
CA GLY A 416 -16.55 19.71 -7.47
C GLY A 416 -17.17 18.57 -8.26
N LEU A 417 -18.03 17.73 -7.68
CA LEU A 417 -18.60 16.55 -8.35
C LEU A 417 -20.00 16.83 -8.91
N ARG A 418 -20.23 16.51 -10.19
CA ARG A 418 -21.51 16.75 -10.87
C ARG A 418 -22.56 15.68 -10.54
N LYS A 419 -23.84 15.98 -10.82
CA LYS A 419 -24.96 15.04 -10.61
C LYS A 419 -24.89 13.80 -11.51
N ASP A 420 -24.42 13.97 -12.74
CA ASP A 420 -24.15 12.87 -13.69
C ASP A 420 -22.98 12.00 -13.21
N GLU A 421 -21.88 12.61 -12.75
CA GLU A 421 -20.77 11.87 -12.14
C GLU A 421 -21.25 11.04 -10.93
N MET A 422 -22.10 11.61 -10.06
CA MET A 422 -22.71 10.89 -8.93
C MET A 422 -23.63 9.72 -9.31
N GLU A 423 -24.45 9.86 -10.37
CA GLU A 423 -25.29 8.74 -10.82
C GLU A 423 -24.43 7.61 -11.46
N VAL A 424 -23.29 7.93 -12.08
CA VAL A 424 -22.32 6.89 -12.52
C VAL A 424 -21.69 6.17 -11.32
N VAL A 425 -21.25 6.90 -10.28
CA VAL A 425 -20.72 6.31 -9.03
C VAL A 425 -21.74 5.34 -8.41
N LYS A 426 -23.00 5.77 -8.30
CA LYS A 426 -24.09 4.94 -7.80
C LYS A 426 -24.33 3.73 -8.70
N LYS A 427 -24.41 3.92 -10.02
CA LYS A 427 -24.68 2.85 -10.99
C LYS A 427 -23.60 1.78 -11.03
N LEU A 428 -22.32 2.13 -10.86
CA LEU A 428 -21.24 1.14 -10.74
C LEU A 428 -21.39 0.23 -9.50
N MET A 429 -22.08 0.67 -8.44
CA MET A 429 -22.38 -0.17 -7.28
C MET A 429 -23.70 -0.96 -7.41
N GLU A 430 -24.70 -0.41 -8.10
CA GLU A 430 -25.99 -1.07 -8.36
C GLU A 430 -25.88 -2.20 -9.39
N ASP A 431 -25.23 -1.92 -10.52
CA ASP A 431 -25.22 -2.75 -11.71
C ASP A 431 -23.95 -3.63 -11.81
N PRO A 432 -24.06 -4.88 -12.29
CA PRO A 432 -22.91 -5.75 -12.50
C PRO A 432 -22.04 -5.32 -13.69
N VAL A 433 -20.75 -5.63 -13.63
CA VAL A 433 -19.79 -5.50 -14.73
C VAL A 433 -19.54 -6.89 -15.34
N TRP A 434 -20.08 -7.12 -16.53
CA TRP A 434 -19.89 -8.33 -17.31
C TRP A 434 -18.65 -8.20 -18.22
N ARG A 435 -17.54 -8.83 -17.83
CA ARG A 435 -16.29 -8.86 -18.59
C ARG A 435 -16.35 -9.91 -19.70
N PHE A 436 -16.42 -9.45 -20.95
CA PHE A 436 -16.25 -10.24 -22.14
C PHE A 436 -14.76 -10.29 -22.53
N GLN A 437 -14.10 -11.38 -22.16
CA GLN A 437 -12.67 -11.67 -22.42
C GLN A 437 -12.52 -12.94 -23.30
N PRO A 438 -11.37 -13.16 -23.95
CA PRO A 438 -11.13 -14.37 -24.74
C PRO A 438 -11.26 -15.67 -23.93
N ARG A 439 -11.47 -16.79 -24.64
CA ARG A 439 -11.44 -18.15 -24.09
C ARG A 439 -10.74 -19.10 -25.05
N ALA A 440 -10.38 -20.30 -24.58
CA ALA A 440 -9.67 -21.30 -25.37
C ALA A 440 -10.41 -21.73 -26.67
N ASP A 441 -11.73 -21.53 -26.71
CA ASP A 441 -12.62 -21.82 -27.84
C ASP A 441 -13.13 -20.57 -28.59
N ASP A 442 -12.76 -19.35 -28.16
CA ASP A 442 -13.40 -18.10 -28.60
C ASP A 442 -12.43 -16.91 -28.62
N ASN A 443 -12.13 -16.42 -29.83
CA ASN A 443 -11.17 -15.33 -30.09
C ASN A 443 -11.82 -13.92 -30.09
N GLN A 444 -12.95 -13.75 -29.40
CA GLN A 444 -13.77 -12.52 -29.35
C GLN A 444 -14.27 -12.05 -30.72
N THR A 445 -15.46 -12.52 -31.13
CA THR A 445 -16.17 -12.06 -32.34
C THR A 445 -17.49 -11.39 -31.98
N VAL A 446 -18.13 -10.69 -32.92
CA VAL A 446 -19.50 -10.17 -32.74
C VAL A 446 -20.51 -11.28 -32.43
N GLN A 447 -20.37 -12.46 -33.03
CA GLN A 447 -21.27 -13.59 -32.78
C GLN A 447 -21.16 -14.09 -31.34
N SER A 448 -19.94 -14.18 -30.79
CA SER A 448 -19.72 -14.55 -29.39
C SER A 448 -20.16 -13.45 -28.41
N LEU A 449 -19.94 -12.17 -28.73
CA LEU A 449 -20.44 -11.03 -27.95
C LEU A 449 -21.98 -11.06 -27.83
N MET A 450 -22.65 -11.33 -28.95
CA MET A 450 -24.12 -11.47 -29.00
C MET A 450 -24.62 -12.73 -28.27
N LYS A 451 -23.91 -13.86 -28.36
CA LYS A 451 -24.20 -15.07 -27.59
C LYS A 451 -24.08 -14.83 -26.08
N TYR A 452 -23.01 -14.15 -25.65
CA TYR A 452 -22.72 -13.82 -24.25
C TYR A 452 -23.79 -12.88 -23.66
N THR A 453 -24.11 -11.78 -24.34
CA THR A 453 -25.17 -10.84 -23.90
C THR A 453 -26.55 -11.47 -23.89
N ASN A 454 -26.88 -12.36 -24.84
CA ASN A 454 -28.12 -13.13 -24.82
C ASN A 454 -28.18 -14.11 -23.63
N SER A 455 -27.06 -14.74 -23.22
CA SER A 455 -27.02 -15.63 -22.05
C SER A 455 -27.24 -14.87 -20.72
N ILE A 456 -26.79 -13.62 -20.64
CA ILE A 456 -27.11 -12.74 -19.51
C ILE A 456 -28.60 -12.42 -19.51
N VAL A 457 -29.14 -11.85 -20.59
CA VAL A 457 -30.56 -11.43 -20.66
C VAL A 457 -31.56 -12.60 -20.50
N GLY A 458 -31.17 -13.83 -20.83
CA GLY A 458 -31.97 -15.03 -20.54
C GLY A 458 -32.07 -15.41 -19.06
N SER A 459 -31.20 -14.86 -18.20
CA SER A 459 -31.13 -15.13 -16.76
C SER A 459 -31.98 -14.11 -15.98
N VAL A 460 -33.21 -14.49 -15.60
CA VAL A 460 -34.29 -13.61 -15.08
C VAL A 460 -33.88 -12.73 -13.89
N TRP A 461 -32.88 -13.13 -13.11
CA TRP A 461 -32.41 -12.44 -11.91
C TRP A 461 -31.25 -11.45 -12.16
N THR A 462 -30.73 -11.34 -13.39
CA THR A 462 -29.59 -10.48 -13.73
C THR A 462 -30.01 -9.10 -14.27
N SER A 463 -29.27 -8.05 -13.87
CA SER A 463 -29.29 -6.76 -14.58
C SER A 463 -28.32 -6.82 -15.77
N PRO A 464 -28.68 -6.24 -16.94
CA PRO A 464 -27.73 -6.06 -18.05
C PRO A 464 -26.48 -5.27 -17.63
N GLY A 465 -26.65 -4.20 -16.86
CA GLY A 465 -25.54 -3.43 -16.28
C GLY A 465 -24.50 -2.94 -17.29
N TYR A 466 -23.22 -3.10 -16.95
CA TYR A 466 -22.09 -2.72 -17.80
C TYR A 466 -21.50 -3.93 -18.51
N LEU A 467 -21.42 -3.89 -19.83
CA LEU A 467 -20.68 -4.84 -20.66
C LEU A 467 -19.27 -4.28 -20.92
N LEU A 468 -18.26 -4.91 -20.32
CA LEU A 468 -16.85 -4.57 -20.54
C LEU A 468 -16.27 -5.50 -21.61
N ILE A 469 -15.97 -4.97 -22.79
CA ILE A 469 -15.16 -5.67 -23.79
C ILE A 469 -13.70 -5.53 -23.40
N ASP A 470 -13.10 -6.62 -22.94
CA ASP A 470 -11.70 -6.63 -22.48
C ASP A 470 -10.73 -6.93 -23.64
N THR A 471 -9.43 -6.70 -23.41
CA THR A 471 -8.39 -6.91 -24.43
C THR A 471 -8.20 -8.40 -24.78
N PRO A 472 -7.75 -8.72 -26.02
CA PRO A 472 -7.41 -7.81 -27.11
C PRO A 472 -8.54 -7.67 -28.16
N TRP A 473 -9.22 -6.52 -28.17
CA TRP A 473 -10.24 -6.18 -29.18
C TRP A 473 -9.68 -5.43 -30.40
N GLU A 474 -8.47 -4.87 -30.28
CA GLU A 474 -7.73 -4.17 -31.34
C GLU A 474 -7.11 -5.14 -32.37
N GLU A 475 -6.70 -4.66 -33.55
CA GLU A 475 -5.85 -5.44 -34.48
C GLU A 475 -4.40 -5.49 -33.96
N ARG A 476 -3.85 -4.35 -33.51
CA ARG A 476 -2.58 -4.24 -32.78
C ARG A 476 -2.76 -3.35 -31.56
N THR A 477 -1.96 -3.61 -30.52
CA THR A 477 -1.95 -2.81 -29.29
C THR A 477 -1.74 -1.33 -29.58
N GLY A 478 -2.74 -0.52 -29.21
CA GLY A 478 -2.77 0.93 -29.41
C GLY A 478 -3.22 1.40 -30.78
N ASP A 479 -3.81 0.55 -31.64
CA ASP A 479 -4.54 1.01 -32.83
C ASP A 479 -5.78 1.85 -32.46
N LEU A 480 -6.36 1.68 -31.26
CA LEU A 480 -7.57 2.38 -30.79
C LEU A 480 -8.77 2.25 -31.76
N GLU A 481 -8.83 1.13 -32.48
CA GLU A 481 -9.84 0.75 -33.46
C GLU A 481 -10.09 -0.76 -33.32
N PHE A 482 -11.35 -1.20 -33.42
CA PHE A 482 -11.68 -2.63 -33.33
C PHE A 482 -11.16 -3.39 -34.57
N ASP A 483 -10.66 -4.61 -34.36
CA ASP A 483 -10.21 -5.48 -35.46
C ASP A 483 -11.36 -5.74 -36.46
N PRO A 484 -11.28 -5.21 -37.70
CA PRO A 484 -12.38 -5.29 -38.67
C PRO A 484 -12.63 -6.70 -39.21
N ASN A 485 -11.77 -7.68 -38.88
CA ASN A 485 -11.96 -9.08 -39.24
C ASN A 485 -12.79 -9.82 -38.19
N ARG A 486 -12.60 -9.49 -36.91
CA ARG A 486 -13.31 -10.11 -35.77
C ARG A 486 -14.60 -9.39 -35.41
N PHE A 487 -14.64 -8.08 -35.62
CA PHE A 487 -15.72 -7.18 -35.22
C PHE A 487 -16.58 -6.67 -36.40
N GLN A 488 -16.80 -7.51 -37.41
CA GLN A 488 -17.68 -7.21 -38.55
C GLN A 488 -19.14 -7.01 -38.11
N GLY A 489 -19.72 -5.85 -38.43
CA GLY A 489 -21.09 -5.49 -38.02
C GLY A 489 -21.21 -5.16 -36.53
N LEU A 490 -20.12 -4.69 -35.90
CA LEU A 490 -20.13 -4.35 -34.47
C LEU A 490 -21.09 -3.20 -34.15
N SER A 491 -21.16 -2.14 -34.95
CA SER A 491 -22.00 -0.97 -34.65
C SER A 491 -23.49 -1.34 -34.56
N GLU A 492 -24.00 -2.19 -35.46
CA GLU A 492 -25.36 -2.73 -35.41
C GLU A 492 -25.57 -3.66 -34.21
N ALA A 493 -24.56 -4.45 -33.85
CA ALA A 493 -24.62 -5.30 -32.66
C ALA A 493 -24.61 -4.48 -31.35
N LEU A 494 -23.84 -3.41 -31.28
CA LEU A 494 -23.82 -2.48 -30.15
C LEU A 494 -25.16 -1.76 -30.00
N GLU A 495 -25.79 -1.31 -31.10
CA GLU A 495 -27.15 -0.75 -31.04
C GLU A 495 -28.15 -1.76 -30.45
N ILE A 496 -28.07 -3.04 -30.86
CA ILE A 496 -28.92 -4.10 -30.30
C ILE A 496 -28.59 -4.40 -28.82
N ILE A 497 -27.34 -4.19 -28.39
CA ILE A 497 -26.89 -4.36 -26.99
C ILE A 497 -27.37 -3.18 -26.12
N HIS A 498 -27.27 -1.94 -26.59
CA HIS A 498 -27.83 -0.76 -25.93
C HIS A 498 -29.37 -0.85 -25.82
N ARG A 499 -30.05 -1.34 -26.87
CA ARG A 499 -31.51 -1.62 -26.85
C ARG A 499 -31.92 -2.72 -25.85
N LYS A 500 -30.99 -3.55 -25.37
CA LYS A 500 -31.22 -4.52 -24.25
C LYS A 500 -30.96 -3.92 -22.86
N GLY A 501 -30.53 -2.66 -22.78
CA GLY A 501 -30.24 -1.96 -21.52
C GLY A 501 -28.82 -2.15 -20.97
N PHE A 502 -27.90 -2.74 -21.74
CA PHE A 502 -26.47 -2.70 -21.39
C PHE A 502 -25.89 -1.31 -21.66
N LYS A 503 -24.97 -0.88 -20.79
CA LYS A 503 -23.98 0.14 -21.11
C LYS A 503 -22.71 -0.53 -21.62
N VAL A 504 -22.04 0.01 -22.62
CA VAL A 504 -20.85 -0.63 -23.22
C VAL A 504 -19.59 0.16 -22.92
N ALA A 505 -18.59 -0.54 -22.37
CA ALA A 505 -17.26 0.00 -22.10
C ALA A 505 -16.17 -0.92 -22.68
N VAL A 506 -15.00 -0.34 -22.94
CA VAL A 506 -13.82 -1.06 -23.45
C VAL A 506 -12.63 -0.90 -22.53
N THR A 507 -11.76 -1.91 -22.45
CA THR A 507 -10.44 -1.76 -21.81
C THR A 507 -9.48 -1.00 -22.73
N VAL A 508 -8.96 0.14 -22.28
CA VAL A 508 -7.98 0.98 -23.00
C VAL A 508 -6.63 0.92 -22.30
N ARG A 509 -5.54 0.90 -23.08
CA ARG A 509 -4.15 0.88 -22.63
C ARG A 509 -3.37 2.07 -23.20
N PRO A 510 -2.35 2.61 -22.51
CA PRO A 510 -1.49 3.70 -23.02
C PRO A 510 -0.36 3.24 -23.95
N PHE A 511 -0.19 1.93 -24.14
CA PHE A 511 0.88 1.34 -24.96
C PHE A 511 0.50 1.33 -26.45
N VAL A 512 1.42 1.76 -27.31
CA VAL A 512 1.20 1.84 -28.75
C VAL A 512 2.31 1.09 -29.51
N SER A 513 1.97 0.02 -30.23
CA SER A 513 2.93 -0.76 -31.02
C SER A 513 3.54 0.06 -32.15
N THR A 514 4.84 -0.10 -32.43
CA THR A 514 5.51 0.54 -33.58
C THR A 514 4.91 0.15 -34.95
N PHE A 515 4.05 -0.87 -35.00
CA PHE A 515 3.35 -1.32 -36.20
C PHE A 515 1.88 -0.84 -36.30
N SER A 516 1.38 -0.08 -35.31
CA SER A 516 0.02 0.45 -35.30
C SER A 516 -0.15 1.66 -36.23
N LYS A 517 -1.39 1.92 -36.64
CA LYS A 517 -1.80 3.12 -37.39
C LYS A 517 -1.54 4.38 -36.55
N THR A 518 -1.86 4.30 -35.25
CA THR A 518 -1.67 5.36 -34.25
C THR A 518 -0.21 5.76 -34.07
N TYR A 519 0.73 4.80 -34.10
CA TYR A 519 2.16 5.12 -34.02
C TYR A 519 2.60 6.01 -35.19
N LYS A 520 2.18 5.66 -36.41
CA LYS A 520 2.42 6.47 -37.60
C LYS A 520 1.74 7.84 -37.50
N SER A 521 0.46 7.88 -37.11
CA SER A 521 -0.29 9.14 -36.86
C SER A 521 0.47 10.10 -35.95
N GLY A 522 1.08 9.58 -34.86
CA GLY A 522 1.86 10.39 -33.94
C GLY A 522 3.20 10.90 -34.52
N LEU A 523 3.82 10.18 -35.46
CA LEU A 523 5.00 10.65 -36.19
C LEU A 523 4.61 11.72 -37.24
N ASP A 524 3.54 11.49 -38.00
CA ASP A 524 3.03 12.46 -38.97
C ASP A 524 2.57 13.77 -38.27
N PHE A 525 1.99 13.67 -37.07
CA PHE A 525 1.65 14.81 -36.21
C PHE A 525 2.88 15.54 -35.63
N GLN A 526 3.94 14.81 -35.30
CA GLN A 526 5.20 15.44 -34.88
C GLN A 526 5.82 16.23 -36.04
N LEU A 527 5.83 15.65 -37.25
CA LEU A 527 6.35 16.32 -38.45
C LEU A 527 5.57 17.59 -38.79
N SER A 528 4.23 17.58 -38.71
CA SER A 528 3.41 18.76 -39.04
C SER A 528 3.53 19.91 -38.03
N ASN A 529 3.97 19.64 -36.80
CA ASN A 529 4.18 20.64 -35.74
C ASN A 529 5.67 21.02 -35.54
N SER A 530 6.54 20.70 -36.49
CA SER A 530 8.00 20.89 -36.37
C SER A 530 8.42 22.37 -36.29
N SER A 531 8.75 22.82 -35.08
CA SER A 531 9.65 23.95 -34.84
C SER A 531 11.02 23.42 -34.38
N ALA A 532 12.06 24.24 -34.36
CA ALA A 532 13.40 23.77 -33.95
C ALA A 532 13.46 23.22 -32.51
N ASP A 533 12.52 23.65 -31.65
CA ASP A 533 12.39 23.25 -30.25
C ASP A 533 11.20 22.29 -30.01
N SER A 534 10.60 21.71 -31.06
CA SER A 534 9.34 20.97 -30.92
C SER A 534 9.50 19.64 -30.17
N VAL A 535 8.74 19.51 -29.08
CA VAL A 535 8.55 18.28 -28.31
C VAL A 535 7.96 17.17 -29.19
N GLY A 536 8.57 15.99 -29.18
CA GLY A 536 8.07 14.82 -29.90
C GLY A 536 6.82 14.18 -29.27
N THR A 537 6.06 13.44 -30.07
CA THR A 537 4.79 12.81 -29.63
C THR A 537 4.99 11.67 -28.64
N TRP A 538 6.11 10.96 -28.77
CA TRP A 538 6.46 9.78 -27.96
C TRP A 538 7.49 10.15 -26.91
N ILE A 539 7.46 9.48 -25.76
CA ILE A 539 8.53 9.55 -24.75
C ILE A 539 9.85 9.15 -25.42
N ARG A 540 10.93 9.93 -25.20
CA ARG A 540 12.17 9.87 -26.00
C ARG A 540 13.32 9.23 -25.24
N GLN A 541 14.33 8.75 -25.96
CA GLN A 541 15.60 8.31 -25.38
C GLN A 541 16.49 9.52 -25.05
N PRO A 542 17.25 9.54 -23.94
CA PRO A 542 18.04 10.73 -23.53
C PRO A 542 19.10 11.19 -24.54
N TYR A 543 19.64 10.28 -25.35
CA TYR A 543 20.74 10.55 -26.29
C TYR A 543 20.39 10.22 -27.75
N GLY A 544 19.11 9.99 -28.06
CA GLY A 544 18.62 9.81 -29.43
C GLY A 544 18.16 11.13 -30.05
N GLU A 545 18.30 11.27 -31.36
CA GLU A 545 17.85 12.43 -32.13
C GLU A 545 16.31 12.46 -32.24
N GLY A 546 15.63 12.76 -31.13
CA GLY A 546 14.18 12.69 -31.01
C GLY A 546 13.61 11.26 -30.96
N SER A 547 14.46 10.23 -30.99
CA SER A 547 14.06 8.82 -31.14
C SER A 547 13.19 8.32 -29.97
N PRO A 548 12.04 7.68 -30.23
CA PRO A 548 11.19 7.12 -29.18
C PRO A 548 11.91 6.09 -28.30
N ALA A 549 11.64 6.14 -26.99
CA ALA A 549 12.05 5.12 -26.03
C ALA A 549 10.97 4.02 -25.98
N LEU A 550 11.37 2.79 -26.30
CA LEU A 550 10.47 1.65 -26.42
C LEU A 550 10.47 0.78 -25.16
N THR A 551 9.33 0.15 -24.91
CA THR A 551 9.09 -0.82 -23.83
C THR A 551 8.41 -2.09 -24.39
N SER A 552 7.98 -2.97 -23.49
CA SER A 552 7.25 -4.21 -23.79
C SER A 552 6.26 -4.51 -22.67
N TYR A 553 5.11 -5.09 -23.00
CA TYR A 553 3.96 -5.27 -22.09
C TYR A 553 3.17 -6.53 -22.47
N ASN A 554 2.83 -7.40 -21.50
CA ASN A 554 2.05 -8.64 -21.70
C ASN A 554 2.47 -9.52 -22.90
N GLY A 555 3.76 -9.53 -23.27
CA GLY A 555 4.30 -10.29 -24.40
C GLY A 555 4.48 -9.48 -25.69
N ASP A 556 3.82 -8.33 -25.83
CA ASP A 556 4.09 -7.40 -26.92
C ASP A 556 5.45 -6.71 -26.73
N HIS A 557 6.22 -6.60 -27.81
CA HIS A 557 7.50 -5.91 -27.87
C HIS A 557 7.41 -4.68 -28.79
N SER A 558 8.36 -3.75 -28.65
CA SER A 558 8.41 -2.50 -29.42
C SER A 558 7.15 -1.65 -29.25
N LEU A 559 6.83 -1.33 -28.00
CA LEU A 559 5.74 -0.44 -27.62
C LEU A 559 6.28 0.95 -27.29
N ALA A 560 5.70 1.99 -27.87
CA ALA A 560 5.90 3.39 -27.47
C ALA A 560 4.84 3.82 -26.44
N LEU A 561 5.13 4.91 -25.74
CA LEU A 561 4.22 5.63 -24.84
C LEU A 561 4.14 7.09 -25.31
N ALA A 562 2.94 7.65 -25.43
CA ALA A 562 2.77 9.06 -25.79
C ALA A 562 3.13 9.99 -24.62
N ASP A 563 3.81 11.09 -24.91
CA ASP A 563 4.32 12.04 -23.91
C ASP A 563 3.26 13.06 -23.46
N VAL A 564 2.23 12.55 -22.76
CA VAL A 564 1.14 13.34 -22.18
C VAL A 564 1.59 14.35 -21.10
N THR A 565 2.89 14.45 -20.80
CA THR A 565 3.42 15.59 -20.01
C THR A 565 3.35 16.89 -20.81
N SER A 566 3.34 16.79 -22.15
CA SER A 566 3.04 17.89 -23.07
C SER A 566 1.53 18.05 -23.28
N ARG A 567 1.04 19.29 -23.22
CA ARG A 567 -0.39 19.60 -23.40
C ARG A 567 -0.89 19.20 -24.79
N ASN A 568 -0.14 19.53 -25.83
CA ASN A 568 -0.48 19.21 -27.23
C ASN A 568 -0.65 17.69 -27.44
N ILE A 569 0.16 16.88 -26.76
CA ILE A 569 0.09 15.42 -26.84
C ILE A 569 -1.05 14.86 -26.00
N SER A 570 -1.36 15.46 -24.84
CA SER A 570 -2.59 15.13 -24.09
C SER A 570 -3.86 15.43 -24.89
N GLU A 571 -3.89 16.52 -25.65
CA GLU A 571 -5.03 16.89 -26.51
C GLU A 571 -5.12 15.95 -27.73
N TRP A 572 -3.98 15.63 -28.37
CA TRP A 572 -3.89 14.64 -29.47
C TRP A 572 -4.34 13.22 -29.05
N VAL A 573 -3.97 12.76 -27.84
CA VAL A 573 -4.44 11.50 -27.25
C VAL A 573 -5.96 11.55 -27.04
N ALA A 574 -6.46 12.66 -26.49
CA ALA A 574 -7.89 12.83 -26.25
C ALA A 574 -8.69 12.75 -27.56
N ASP A 575 -8.23 13.34 -28.67
CA ASP A 575 -8.93 13.27 -29.96
C ASP A 575 -8.98 11.85 -30.58
N HIS A 576 -7.94 11.02 -30.39
CA HIS A 576 -7.98 9.62 -30.81
C HIS A 576 -9.01 8.82 -29.99
N LEU A 577 -9.05 9.03 -28.66
CA LEU A 577 -10.07 8.41 -27.79
C LEU A 577 -11.49 8.92 -28.12
N ASN A 578 -11.65 10.21 -28.38
CA ASN A 578 -12.90 10.85 -28.81
C ASN A 578 -13.47 10.21 -30.07
N THR A 579 -12.58 9.83 -31.00
CA THR A 579 -12.92 9.14 -32.26
C THR A 579 -13.40 7.71 -31.98
N LEU A 580 -12.66 6.92 -31.20
CA LEU A 580 -13.06 5.57 -30.76
C LEU A 580 -14.44 5.59 -30.06
N ILE A 581 -14.64 6.50 -29.10
CA ILE A 581 -15.88 6.59 -28.33
C ILE A 581 -17.09 6.92 -29.22
N LYS A 582 -16.93 7.83 -30.19
CA LYS A 582 -18.01 8.23 -31.12
C LYS A 582 -18.34 7.19 -32.18
N ASN A 583 -17.33 6.49 -32.72
CA ASN A 583 -17.53 5.51 -33.79
C ASN A 583 -18.34 4.27 -33.34
N TYR A 584 -18.35 3.99 -32.03
CA TYR A 584 -18.99 2.80 -31.44
C TYR A 584 -19.95 3.15 -30.28
N GLU A 585 -20.33 4.42 -30.12
CA GLU A 585 -21.28 4.93 -29.11
C GLU A 585 -21.00 4.46 -27.65
N LEU A 586 -19.75 4.45 -27.23
CA LEU A 586 -19.32 3.84 -25.96
C LEU A 586 -19.62 4.74 -24.73
N ASP A 587 -20.21 4.16 -23.67
CA ASP A 587 -20.55 4.85 -22.42
C ASP A 587 -19.33 5.29 -21.59
N GLY A 588 -18.18 4.64 -21.80
CA GLY A 588 -16.95 4.93 -21.06
C GLY A 588 -15.83 3.89 -21.28
N ILE A 589 -14.75 4.03 -20.50
CA ILE A 589 -13.58 3.15 -20.58
C ILE A 589 -13.16 2.60 -19.22
N PHE A 590 -12.59 1.40 -19.24
CA PHE A 590 -11.75 0.87 -18.16
C PHE A 590 -10.30 1.09 -18.58
N PHE A 591 -9.53 1.86 -17.81
CA PHE A 591 -8.16 2.18 -18.16
C PHE A 591 -7.18 1.20 -17.48
N GLU A 592 -6.56 0.33 -18.29
CA GLU A 592 -5.44 -0.50 -17.85
C GLU A 592 -4.17 0.34 -17.91
N SER A 593 -3.78 0.83 -16.72
CA SER A 593 -2.77 1.86 -16.52
C SER A 593 -1.34 1.39 -16.80
N VAL A 594 -0.48 2.35 -17.17
CA VAL A 594 0.98 2.16 -17.12
C VAL A 594 1.49 2.27 -15.68
N THR A 595 2.21 1.24 -15.24
CA THR A 595 3.00 1.24 -13.98
C THR A 595 4.46 1.61 -14.27
N ALA A 596 5.20 2.09 -13.27
CA ALA A 596 6.52 2.68 -13.46
C ALA A 596 7.59 1.67 -13.92
N ASP A 597 7.40 0.39 -13.64
CA ASP A 597 8.20 -0.76 -14.13
C ASP A 597 7.99 -1.11 -15.62
N TYR A 598 6.99 -0.50 -16.26
CA TYR A 598 6.80 -0.55 -17.71
C TYR A 598 7.32 0.68 -18.46
N LEU A 599 7.89 1.67 -17.76
CA LEU A 599 8.62 2.76 -18.42
C LEU A 599 9.90 2.22 -19.09
N PRO A 600 10.33 2.77 -20.24
CA PRO A 600 11.64 2.48 -20.81
C PRO A 600 12.74 2.80 -19.79
N HIS A 601 13.78 1.97 -19.72
CA HIS A 601 14.81 2.09 -18.66
C HIS A 601 15.59 3.42 -18.68
N TYR A 602 15.70 4.02 -19.87
CA TYR A 602 16.23 5.37 -20.09
C TYR A 602 15.20 6.17 -20.86
N TYR A 603 14.67 7.24 -20.28
CA TYR A 603 13.59 8.02 -20.87
C TYR A 603 13.69 9.52 -20.58
N VAL A 604 13.15 10.35 -21.47
CA VAL A 604 12.97 11.79 -21.30
C VAL A 604 11.56 12.17 -21.76
N THR A 605 10.86 12.88 -20.88
CA THR A 605 9.55 13.51 -21.12
C THR A 605 9.71 15.03 -21.32
N ALA A 606 8.72 15.66 -21.95
CA ALA A 606 8.65 17.10 -22.20
C ALA A 606 8.68 17.94 -20.92
N LYS A 607 8.12 17.40 -19.83
CA LYS A 607 8.30 17.89 -18.46
C LYS A 607 8.83 16.73 -17.60
N PRO A 608 9.92 16.92 -16.85
CA PRO A 608 10.43 15.94 -15.90
C PRO A 608 9.36 15.41 -14.93
N LEU A 609 9.36 14.09 -14.69
CA LEU A 609 8.46 13.42 -13.74
C LEU A 609 9.17 13.22 -12.39
N THR A 610 8.74 13.93 -11.34
CA THR A 610 9.29 13.76 -9.98
C THR A 610 8.89 12.42 -9.34
N ASP A 611 7.73 11.90 -9.71
CA ASP A 611 7.29 10.53 -9.47
C ASP A 611 6.92 9.90 -10.83
N PRO A 612 7.67 8.90 -11.32
CA PRO A 612 7.40 8.26 -12.60
C PRO A 612 5.98 7.66 -12.71
N SER A 613 5.39 7.26 -11.58
CA SER A 613 4.03 6.70 -11.50
C SER A 613 2.94 7.68 -11.96
N LYS A 614 3.22 9.00 -11.91
CA LYS A 614 2.26 10.04 -12.30
C LYS A 614 1.95 10.10 -13.79
N LEU A 615 2.68 9.36 -14.64
CA LEU A 615 2.32 9.21 -16.05
C LEU A 615 0.91 8.60 -16.21
N SER A 616 0.51 7.66 -15.34
CA SER A 616 -0.84 7.08 -15.36
C SER A 616 -1.92 8.15 -15.11
N SER A 617 -1.75 9.02 -14.11
CA SER A 617 -2.73 10.08 -13.83
C SER A 617 -2.86 11.09 -14.98
N LEU A 618 -1.75 11.43 -15.65
CA LEU A 618 -1.78 12.34 -16.80
C LEU A 618 -2.52 11.73 -18.00
N TRP A 619 -2.38 10.41 -18.23
CA TRP A 619 -3.16 9.69 -19.25
C TRP A 619 -4.65 9.62 -18.91
N VAL A 620 -5.00 9.43 -17.64
CA VAL A 620 -6.39 9.42 -17.18
C VAL A 620 -7.02 10.81 -17.33
N ASP A 621 -6.29 11.88 -17.00
CA ASP A 621 -6.77 13.26 -17.22
C ASP A 621 -6.78 13.68 -18.71
N ALA A 622 -6.03 13.00 -19.60
CA ALA A 622 -6.22 13.10 -21.04
C ALA A 622 -7.56 12.48 -21.47
N ALA A 623 -7.83 11.23 -21.07
CA ALA A 623 -9.07 10.53 -21.41
C ALA A 623 -10.33 11.22 -20.85
N ARG A 624 -10.26 11.74 -19.62
CA ARG A 624 -11.38 12.43 -18.93
C ARG A 624 -11.78 13.77 -19.56
N GLN A 625 -11.05 14.28 -20.56
CA GLN A 625 -11.48 15.43 -21.36
C GLN A 625 -12.58 15.08 -22.38
N VAL A 626 -12.70 13.80 -22.76
CA VAL A 626 -13.58 13.36 -23.86
C VAL A 626 -14.51 12.20 -23.52
N THR A 627 -14.25 11.43 -22.45
CA THR A 627 -15.08 10.29 -22.06
C THR A 627 -15.07 10.00 -20.55
N THR A 628 -16.03 9.20 -20.10
CA THR A 628 -16.12 8.70 -18.73
C THR A 628 -15.09 7.59 -18.50
N VAL A 629 -14.07 7.85 -17.68
CA VAL A 629 -13.22 6.78 -17.15
C VAL A 629 -13.93 6.15 -15.96
N LEU A 630 -14.35 4.90 -16.10
CA LEU A 630 -15.08 4.15 -15.08
C LEU A 630 -14.13 3.49 -14.06
N SER A 631 -12.92 3.14 -14.51
CA SER A 631 -11.94 2.38 -13.73
C SER A 631 -10.50 2.71 -14.12
N VAL A 632 -9.57 2.62 -13.16
CA VAL A 632 -8.11 2.60 -13.37
C VAL A 632 -7.48 1.40 -12.64
N THR A 633 -6.40 0.81 -13.16
CA THR A 633 -5.70 -0.31 -12.47
C THR A 633 -4.50 0.14 -11.62
N SER A 634 -3.93 1.32 -11.89
CA SER A 634 -2.81 1.89 -11.11
C SER A 634 -3.13 3.31 -10.64
N ALA A 635 -2.75 3.62 -9.40
CA ALA A 635 -2.98 4.91 -8.77
C ALA A 635 -1.98 5.18 -7.62
N THR A 636 -1.50 6.42 -7.46
CA THR A 636 -0.69 6.87 -6.29
C THR A 636 -1.42 7.89 -5.39
N GLN A 637 -2.55 8.36 -5.88
CA GLN A 637 -3.52 9.25 -5.24
C GLN A 637 -4.92 8.69 -5.55
N MET A 638 -5.97 9.12 -4.85
CA MET A 638 -7.34 8.79 -5.27
C MET A 638 -7.56 9.27 -6.73
N PRO A 639 -8.21 8.49 -7.62
CA PRO A 639 -8.58 8.97 -8.96
C PRO A 639 -9.90 9.73 -8.90
N ARG A 640 -10.05 10.84 -9.63
CA ARG A 640 -11.27 11.65 -9.56
C ARG A 640 -12.50 10.86 -10.02
N LEU A 641 -13.52 10.82 -9.15
CA LEU A 641 -14.83 10.22 -9.42
C LEU A 641 -15.43 10.77 -10.74
N PRO A 642 -16.15 9.93 -11.52
CA PRO A 642 -16.66 8.60 -11.17
C PRO A 642 -15.67 7.43 -11.30
N THR A 643 -14.40 7.71 -11.58
CA THR A 643 -13.35 6.68 -11.68
C THR A 643 -13.20 5.88 -10.38
N PHE A 644 -13.36 4.56 -10.43
CA PHE A 644 -13.03 3.64 -9.33
C PHE A 644 -11.61 3.05 -9.55
N VAL A 645 -11.03 2.43 -8.51
CA VAL A 645 -9.78 1.67 -8.63
C VAL A 645 -10.09 0.18 -8.77
N ALA A 646 -9.70 -0.43 -9.89
CA ALA A 646 -9.72 -1.87 -10.06
C ALA A 646 -8.58 -2.53 -9.29
N ILE A 647 -8.93 -3.57 -8.54
CA ILE A 647 -7.98 -4.42 -7.84
C ILE A 647 -7.20 -5.26 -8.88
N PRO A 648 -5.88 -5.48 -8.70
CA PRO A 648 -5.05 -6.33 -9.55
C PRO A 648 -5.58 -7.76 -9.80
N ARG A 649 -5.00 -8.46 -10.77
CA ARG A 649 -5.55 -9.70 -11.37
C ARG A 649 -5.25 -10.93 -10.51
N LEU A 650 -6.01 -11.10 -9.43
CA LEU A 650 -5.94 -12.29 -8.60
C LEU A 650 -6.29 -13.58 -9.42
N PRO A 651 -5.48 -14.64 -9.32
CA PRO A 651 -5.68 -15.88 -10.07
C PRO A 651 -6.91 -16.64 -9.56
N SER A 652 -7.43 -17.54 -10.40
CA SER A 652 -8.52 -18.47 -10.08
C SER A 652 -8.07 -19.59 -9.11
N THR A 653 -7.61 -19.22 -7.91
CA THR A 653 -7.17 -20.13 -6.84
C THR A 653 -7.75 -19.72 -5.48
N TRP A 654 -7.74 -20.65 -4.52
CA TRP A 654 -8.11 -20.38 -3.11
C TRP A 654 -7.17 -19.36 -2.44
N GLU A 655 -5.92 -19.34 -2.84
CA GLU A 655 -4.91 -18.35 -2.47
C GLU A 655 -5.26 -16.96 -3.02
N GLY A 656 -5.67 -16.85 -4.29
CA GLY A 656 -6.23 -15.62 -4.86
C GLY A 656 -7.47 -15.11 -4.13
N LEU A 657 -8.36 -16.01 -3.71
CA LEU A 657 -9.52 -15.66 -2.88
C LEU A 657 -9.10 -15.20 -1.46
N THR A 658 -8.07 -15.82 -0.88
CA THR A 658 -7.56 -15.49 0.46
C THR A 658 -6.85 -14.14 0.47
N HIS A 659 -6.11 -13.80 -0.58
CA HIS A 659 -5.45 -12.50 -0.76
C HIS A 659 -6.42 -11.33 -1.05
N LEU A 660 -7.65 -11.61 -1.49
CA LEU A 660 -8.63 -10.58 -1.84
C LEU A 660 -8.99 -9.67 -0.65
N LEU A 661 -9.31 -10.22 0.52
CA LEU A 661 -9.73 -9.40 1.67
C LEU A 661 -8.58 -8.57 2.27
N PRO A 662 -7.38 -9.14 2.55
CA PRO A 662 -6.21 -8.37 2.96
C PRO A 662 -5.90 -7.20 2.00
N LEU A 663 -5.99 -7.43 0.68
CA LEU A 663 -5.75 -6.40 -0.33
C LEU A 663 -6.86 -5.33 -0.34
N VAL A 664 -8.14 -5.72 -0.28
CA VAL A 664 -9.27 -4.78 -0.13
C VAL A 664 -9.09 -3.91 1.12
N LEU A 665 -8.75 -4.50 2.26
CA LEU A 665 -8.54 -3.79 3.52
C LEU A 665 -7.35 -2.81 3.44
N THR A 666 -6.19 -3.25 2.94
CA THR A 666 -5.02 -2.36 2.78
C THR A 666 -5.29 -1.19 1.83
N LEU A 667 -5.97 -1.40 0.70
CA LEU A 667 -6.33 -0.31 -0.21
C LEU A 667 -7.35 0.64 0.41
N SER A 668 -8.36 0.09 1.09
CA SER A 668 -9.39 0.88 1.78
C SER A 668 -8.77 1.82 2.83
N VAL A 669 -7.89 1.32 3.69
CA VAL A 669 -7.17 2.14 4.70
C VAL A 669 -5.99 2.94 4.13
N SER A 670 -5.73 2.83 2.83
CA SER A 670 -4.80 3.70 2.08
C SER A 670 -5.51 4.87 1.37
N GLY A 671 -6.81 5.07 1.63
CA GLY A 671 -7.59 6.17 1.07
C GLY A 671 -8.28 5.85 -0.27
N TYR A 672 -8.58 4.58 -0.53
CA TYR A 672 -9.30 4.14 -1.74
C TYR A 672 -10.68 3.56 -1.38
N PRO A 673 -11.71 4.40 -1.12
CA PRO A 673 -13.06 3.94 -0.76
C PRO A 673 -13.80 3.20 -1.90
N PHE A 674 -13.54 3.56 -3.15
CA PHE A 674 -14.26 3.04 -4.33
C PHE A 674 -13.40 2.03 -5.10
N LEU A 675 -13.57 0.75 -4.77
CA LEU A 675 -12.83 -0.38 -5.33
C LEU A 675 -13.71 -1.24 -6.25
N ILE A 676 -13.17 -1.64 -7.40
CA ILE A 676 -13.71 -2.71 -8.25
C ILE A 676 -12.93 -4.00 -7.96
N PRO A 677 -13.55 -5.03 -7.34
CA PRO A 677 -12.89 -6.31 -7.10
C PRO A 677 -12.58 -7.06 -8.41
N PRO A 678 -11.69 -8.07 -8.37
CA PRO A 678 -11.48 -8.95 -9.51
C PRO A 678 -12.76 -9.73 -9.84
N PRO A 679 -12.91 -10.24 -11.08
CA PRO A 679 -14.06 -11.06 -11.47
C PRO A 679 -14.33 -12.21 -10.50
N VAL A 680 -15.60 -12.54 -10.29
CA VAL A 680 -16.03 -13.68 -9.46
C VAL A 680 -15.37 -14.98 -9.95
N GLY A 681 -14.67 -15.65 -9.03
CA GLY A 681 -13.88 -16.85 -9.27
C GLY A 681 -12.42 -16.58 -9.69
N GLY A 682 -11.98 -15.32 -9.70
CA GLY A 682 -10.66 -14.91 -10.16
C GLY A 682 -10.52 -14.99 -11.68
N ILE A 683 -9.29 -14.90 -12.16
CA ILE A 683 -8.98 -14.99 -13.60
C ILE A 683 -8.34 -16.34 -13.93
N SER A 684 -8.89 -17.00 -14.94
CA SER A 684 -8.33 -18.18 -15.63
C SER A 684 -8.42 -17.94 -17.13
N ASN A 685 -7.35 -18.27 -17.86
CA ASN A 685 -7.25 -18.00 -19.29
C ASN A 685 -7.77 -19.15 -20.16
N LEU A 686 -8.02 -20.34 -19.58
CA LEU A 686 -8.25 -21.59 -20.32
C LEU A 686 -9.47 -22.38 -19.84
N THR A 687 -9.91 -22.21 -18.60
CA THR A 687 -10.96 -23.02 -17.96
C THR A 687 -11.89 -22.16 -17.11
N LYS A 688 -13.09 -22.67 -16.81
CA LYS A 688 -13.89 -22.11 -15.71
C LYS A 688 -13.17 -22.37 -14.37
N PRO A 689 -13.27 -21.45 -13.40
CA PRO A 689 -12.92 -21.72 -12.01
C PRO A 689 -13.58 -23.00 -11.46
N ASP A 690 -13.03 -23.55 -10.38
CA ASP A 690 -13.71 -24.61 -9.62
C ASP A 690 -15.07 -24.11 -9.10
N LYS A 691 -16.06 -25.02 -9.02
CA LYS A 691 -17.43 -24.68 -8.59
C LYS A 691 -17.48 -24.20 -7.15
N GLU A 692 -16.75 -24.83 -6.22
CA GLU A 692 -16.76 -24.41 -4.83
C GLU A 692 -16.04 -23.07 -4.65
N LEU A 693 -14.87 -22.92 -5.27
CA LEU A 693 -14.13 -21.65 -5.31
C LEU A 693 -15.00 -20.52 -5.86
N TYR A 694 -15.69 -20.75 -6.99
CA TYR A 694 -16.57 -19.75 -7.61
C TYR A 694 -17.74 -19.35 -6.68
N ILE A 695 -18.36 -20.30 -5.97
CA ILE A 695 -19.42 -20.02 -5.00
C ILE A 695 -18.89 -19.20 -3.81
N ARG A 696 -17.73 -19.56 -3.24
CA ARG A 696 -17.14 -18.80 -2.11
C ARG A 696 -16.67 -17.40 -2.54
N TRP A 697 -16.11 -17.27 -3.74
CA TRP A 697 -15.76 -15.96 -4.31
C TRP A 697 -17.00 -15.09 -4.56
N LEU A 698 -18.08 -15.68 -5.08
CA LEU A 698 -19.36 -14.99 -5.28
C LEU A 698 -19.94 -14.47 -3.96
N GLN A 699 -19.84 -15.28 -2.90
CA GLN A 699 -20.22 -14.89 -1.55
C GLN A 699 -19.41 -13.70 -1.02
N VAL A 700 -18.10 -13.64 -1.29
CA VAL A 700 -17.28 -12.46 -0.95
C VAL A 700 -17.70 -11.23 -1.76
N SER A 701 -17.71 -11.33 -3.09
CA SER A 701 -18.03 -10.21 -4.00
C SER A 701 -19.40 -9.59 -3.71
N THR A 702 -20.38 -10.39 -3.27
CA THR A 702 -21.73 -9.94 -2.89
C THR A 702 -21.73 -8.73 -1.96
N PHE A 703 -20.74 -8.63 -1.06
CA PHE A 703 -20.61 -7.55 -0.06
C PHE A 703 -19.61 -6.44 -0.42
N LEU A 704 -18.83 -6.61 -1.49
CA LEU A 704 -17.86 -5.61 -1.95
C LEU A 704 -18.54 -4.52 -2.82
N PRO A 705 -17.90 -3.35 -3.09
CA PRO A 705 -18.59 -2.22 -3.69
C PRO A 705 -19.17 -2.50 -5.07
N VAL A 706 -18.48 -3.27 -5.92
CA VAL A 706 -18.89 -3.62 -7.29
C VAL A 706 -18.91 -5.14 -7.51
N MET A 707 -19.87 -5.62 -8.29
CA MET A 707 -19.96 -7.02 -8.74
C MET A 707 -19.38 -7.14 -10.16
N GLN A 708 -18.36 -7.98 -10.35
CA GLN A 708 -17.76 -8.20 -11.69
C GLN A 708 -17.72 -9.70 -12.04
N PHE A 709 -18.02 -10.04 -13.30
CA PHE A 709 -18.14 -11.43 -13.76
C PHE A 709 -17.40 -11.66 -15.09
N ALA A 710 -16.50 -12.65 -15.14
CA ALA A 710 -15.92 -13.17 -16.39
C ALA A 710 -16.58 -14.50 -16.84
N THR A 711 -17.11 -15.26 -15.88
CA THR A 711 -17.94 -16.45 -16.08
C THR A 711 -19.34 -16.17 -15.52
N ILE A 712 -20.38 -16.48 -16.28
CA ILE A 712 -21.79 -16.28 -15.89
C ILE A 712 -22.24 -17.48 -15.03
N PRO A 713 -22.94 -17.30 -13.89
CA PRO A 713 -23.36 -18.40 -13.01
C PRO A 713 -24.17 -19.51 -13.70
N SER A 714 -25.11 -19.15 -14.57
CA SER A 714 -25.94 -20.09 -15.37
C SER A 714 -25.13 -20.95 -16.36
N SER A 715 -23.83 -20.68 -16.54
CA SER A 715 -22.95 -21.55 -17.33
C SER A 715 -22.36 -22.74 -16.55
N TYR A 716 -22.59 -22.84 -15.24
CA TYR A 716 -22.23 -24.03 -14.45
C TYR A 716 -23.40 -25.03 -14.40
N ASP A 717 -24.33 -24.81 -13.47
CA ASP A 717 -25.53 -25.62 -13.25
C ASP A 717 -26.59 -24.81 -12.47
N ALA A 718 -27.79 -25.38 -12.36
CA ALA A 718 -28.92 -24.75 -11.68
C ALA A 718 -28.72 -24.53 -10.17
N GLU A 719 -27.75 -25.18 -9.52
CA GLU A 719 -27.43 -24.91 -8.12
C GLU A 719 -26.62 -23.62 -8.00
N VAL A 720 -25.58 -23.45 -8.82
CA VAL A 720 -24.78 -22.21 -8.87
C VAL A 720 -25.67 -21.02 -9.25
N GLU A 721 -26.56 -21.19 -10.22
CA GLU A 721 -27.51 -20.13 -10.61
C GLU A 721 -28.50 -19.78 -9.48
N ARG A 722 -29.06 -20.79 -8.78
CA ARG A 722 -29.91 -20.56 -7.59
C ARG A 722 -29.17 -19.80 -6.50
N MET A 723 -27.91 -20.16 -6.22
CA MET A 723 -27.10 -19.44 -5.23
C MET A 723 -26.83 -18.00 -5.67
N ALA A 724 -26.53 -17.76 -6.95
CA ALA A 724 -26.33 -16.42 -7.50
C ALA A 724 -27.60 -15.55 -7.39
N SER A 725 -28.77 -16.09 -7.78
CA SER A 725 -30.06 -15.40 -7.62
C SER A 725 -30.35 -15.04 -6.15
N ASN A 726 -30.07 -15.95 -5.21
CA ASN A 726 -30.24 -15.70 -3.78
C ASN A 726 -29.30 -14.59 -3.26
N LEU A 727 -28.02 -14.63 -3.65
CA LEU A 727 -27.02 -13.63 -3.27
C LEU A 727 -27.29 -12.26 -3.92
N THR A 728 -27.82 -12.21 -5.14
CA THR A 728 -28.31 -10.97 -5.75
C THR A 728 -29.50 -10.40 -4.99
N GLY A 729 -30.44 -11.24 -4.54
CA GLY A 729 -31.52 -10.83 -3.65
C GLY A 729 -31.01 -10.22 -2.34
N LEU A 730 -30.06 -10.88 -1.66
CA LEU A 730 -29.40 -10.38 -0.46
C LEU A 730 -28.66 -9.05 -0.70
N ARG A 731 -27.95 -8.94 -1.84
CA ARG A 731 -27.25 -7.70 -2.21
C ARG A 731 -28.24 -6.54 -2.35
N GLN A 732 -29.29 -6.73 -3.14
CA GLN A 732 -30.30 -5.70 -3.39
C GLN A 732 -31.07 -5.30 -2.12
N SER A 733 -31.44 -6.26 -1.27
CA SER A 733 -32.25 -5.98 -0.06
C SER A 733 -31.46 -5.41 1.12
N THR A 734 -30.18 -5.77 1.26
CA THR A 734 -29.44 -5.60 2.51
C THR A 734 -28.09 -4.90 2.33
N VAL A 735 -27.29 -5.32 1.37
CA VAL A 735 -25.92 -4.80 1.19
C VAL A 735 -25.93 -3.44 0.47
N LEU A 736 -26.62 -3.35 -0.66
CA LEU A 736 -26.62 -2.19 -1.55
C LEU A 736 -27.12 -0.90 -0.87
N PRO A 737 -28.17 -0.90 -0.02
CA PRO A 737 -28.55 0.29 0.74
C PRO A 737 -27.45 0.79 1.69
N ILE A 738 -26.61 -0.10 2.23
CA ILE A 738 -25.48 0.25 3.09
C ILE A 738 -24.31 0.76 2.25
N LEU A 739 -23.97 0.08 1.14
CA LEU A 739 -22.97 0.55 0.16
C LEU A 739 -23.29 1.94 -0.38
N GLN A 740 -24.57 2.25 -0.68
CA GLN A 740 -24.98 3.58 -1.14
C GLN A 740 -24.94 4.63 -0.02
N ARG A 741 -25.25 4.27 1.22
CA ARG A 741 -25.16 5.19 2.37
C ARG A 741 -23.71 5.58 2.67
N TYR A 742 -22.83 4.58 2.80
CA TYR A 742 -21.42 4.80 3.10
C TYR A 742 -20.64 5.32 1.89
N GLY A 743 -20.88 4.79 0.68
CA GLY A 743 -20.36 5.39 -0.54
C GLY A 743 -20.83 6.83 -0.75
N GLY A 744 -22.02 7.18 -0.24
CA GLY A 744 -22.47 8.56 -0.14
C GLY A 744 -21.60 9.42 0.79
N SER A 745 -21.27 8.94 2.00
CA SER A 745 -20.42 9.69 2.94
C SER A 745 -18.95 9.77 2.48
N SER A 746 -18.42 8.69 1.90
CA SER A 746 -17.06 8.58 1.33
C SER A 746 -16.70 9.65 0.29
N VAL A 747 -17.68 10.30 -0.35
CA VAL A 747 -17.43 11.45 -1.26
C VAL A 747 -17.05 12.73 -0.48
N PHE A 748 -17.55 12.87 0.75
CA PHE A 748 -17.35 14.04 1.62
C PHE A 748 -16.24 13.82 2.64
N ASP A 749 -16.20 12.65 3.28
CA ASP A 749 -15.26 12.33 4.37
C ASP A 749 -14.00 11.58 3.89
N GLY A 750 -14.03 10.98 2.69
CA GLY A 750 -12.95 10.16 2.13
C GLY A 750 -12.64 8.88 2.90
N LEU A 751 -13.46 8.50 3.88
CA LEU A 751 -13.32 7.28 4.67
C LEU A 751 -13.76 6.05 3.85
N PRO A 752 -13.16 4.87 4.07
CA PRO A 752 -13.48 3.67 3.31
C PRO A 752 -14.91 3.16 3.53
N ILE A 753 -15.48 2.59 2.46
CA ILE A 753 -16.75 1.86 2.48
C ILE A 753 -16.56 0.47 3.10
N ILE A 754 -15.49 -0.23 2.71
CA ILE A 754 -15.11 -1.53 3.27
C ILE A 754 -14.08 -1.30 4.38
N ARG A 755 -14.44 -1.67 5.61
CA ARG A 755 -13.72 -1.28 6.83
C ARG A 755 -13.11 -2.51 7.52
N PRO A 756 -11.87 -2.44 8.03
CA PRO A 756 -11.35 -3.43 8.97
C PRO A 756 -12.09 -3.32 10.31
N LEU A 757 -12.09 -4.39 11.09
CA LEU A 757 -12.85 -4.46 12.33
C LEU A 757 -12.41 -3.40 13.36
N TRP A 758 -11.13 -3.00 13.36
CA TRP A 758 -10.63 -1.92 14.22
C TRP A 758 -11.21 -0.53 13.92
N MET A 759 -11.85 -0.29 12.77
CA MET A 759 -12.60 0.96 12.56
C MET A 759 -13.91 1.02 13.36
N LEU A 760 -14.41 -0.12 13.87
CA LEU A 760 -15.60 -0.14 14.74
C LEU A 760 -15.25 0.05 16.23
N ASP A 761 -13.99 -0.21 16.58
CA ASP A 761 -13.45 -0.11 17.94
C ASP A 761 -11.90 -0.02 17.86
N PRO A 762 -11.31 1.18 17.73
CA PRO A 762 -9.86 1.35 17.51
C PRO A 762 -9.00 0.98 18.73
N PHE A 763 -9.63 0.62 19.86
CA PHE A 763 -8.98 0.14 21.07
C PHE A 763 -9.06 -1.39 21.24
N ASP A 764 -9.76 -2.10 20.33
CA ASP A 764 -9.87 -3.55 20.35
C ASP A 764 -8.67 -4.22 19.69
N LYS A 765 -7.81 -4.84 20.51
CA LYS A 765 -6.55 -5.44 20.05
C LYS A 765 -6.75 -6.66 19.16
N GLU A 766 -7.83 -7.41 19.35
CA GLU A 766 -8.13 -8.59 18.52
C GLU A 766 -8.45 -8.13 17.08
N GLY A 767 -9.29 -7.10 16.95
CA GLY A 767 -9.73 -6.54 15.67
C GLY A 767 -8.66 -5.80 14.85
N LEU A 768 -7.44 -5.64 15.37
CA LEU A 768 -6.33 -4.99 14.65
C LEU A 768 -5.68 -5.89 13.59
N ASP A 769 -5.64 -7.21 13.81
CA ASP A 769 -4.86 -8.17 12.99
C ASP A 769 -5.75 -9.14 12.16
N VAL A 770 -7.08 -9.09 12.37
CA VAL A 770 -8.08 -9.81 11.56
C VAL A 770 -7.97 -9.36 10.10
N ALA A 771 -7.99 -10.32 9.18
CA ALA A 771 -7.66 -10.12 7.76
C ALA A 771 -8.65 -10.81 6.80
N ASP A 772 -9.44 -11.73 7.35
CA ASP A 772 -10.36 -12.66 6.70
C ASP A 772 -11.84 -12.36 7.05
N GLU A 773 -12.07 -11.21 7.70
CA GLU A 773 -13.37 -10.61 8.01
C GLU A 773 -13.30 -9.11 7.71
N PHE A 774 -14.43 -8.51 7.35
CA PHE A 774 -14.53 -7.08 7.05
C PHE A 774 -15.91 -6.53 7.40
N CYS A 775 -16.03 -5.22 7.47
CA CYS A 775 -17.30 -4.52 7.65
C CYS A 775 -17.66 -3.70 6.41
N VAL A 776 -18.95 -3.57 6.13
CA VAL A 776 -19.52 -2.65 5.12
C VAL A 776 -20.12 -1.49 5.90
N GLY A 777 -19.40 -0.37 5.96
CA GLY A 777 -19.66 0.67 6.96
C GLY A 777 -19.58 0.15 8.38
N ASP A 778 -20.44 0.67 9.27
CA ASP A 778 -20.46 0.34 10.70
C ASP A 778 -21.67 -0.53 11.10
N GLU A 779 -22.43 -1.00 10.10
CA GLU A 779 -23.72 -1.67 10.25
C GLU A 779 -23.68 -3.17 9.93
N LEU A 780 -22.71 -3.65 9.17
CA LEU A 780 -22.69 -5.00 8.61
C LEU A 780 -21.28 -5.60 8.64
N LEU A 781 -21.05 -6.62 9.45
CA LEU A 781 -19.82 -7.44 9.46
C LEU A 781 -20.01 -8.67 8.58
N VAL A 782 -18.97 -9.10 7.87
CA VAL A 782 -18.97 -10.23 6.94
C VAL A 782 -17.73 -11.09 7.23
N ALA A 783 -17.96 -12.39 7.46
CA ALA A 783 -16.93 -13.37 7.80
C ALA A 783 -17.03 -14.57 6.83
N PRO A 784 -16.58 -14.44 5.57
CA PRO A 784 -16.79 -15.45 4.53
C PRO A 784 -15.93 -16.70 4.75
N VAL A 785 -16.29 -17.82 4.13
CA VAL A 785 -15.48 -19.05 4.16
C VAL A 785 -14.47 -19.03 3.01
N LEU A 786 -13.18 -18.99 3.35
CA LEU A 786 -12.06 -18.84 2.41
C LEU A 786 -11.27 -20.14 2.16
N GLU A 787 -11.65 -21.26 2.78
CA GLU A 787 -10.96 -22.54 2.68
C GLU A 787 -11.74 -23.60 1.85
N PRO A 788 -11.04 -24.46 1.07
CA PRO A 788 -11.67 -25.55 0.32
C PRO A 788 -12.33 -26.57 1.24
N GLY A 789 -13.53 -27.03 0.87
CA GLY A 789 -14.33 -27.99 1.62
C GLY A 789 -14.88 -27.49 2.96
N ALA A 790 -14.45 -26.33 3.48
CA ALA A 790 -14.79 -25.86 4.82
C ALA A 790 -16.28 -25.54 4.98
N ARG A 791 -16.85 -26.00 6.11
CA ARG A 791 -18.27 -25.82 6.49
C ARG A 791 -18.46 -25.20 7.87
N GLU A 792 -17.36 -24.83 8.52
CA GLU A 792 -17.31 -24.02 9.72
C GLU A 792 -16.06 -23.13 9.69
N ARG A 793 -16.08 -22.01 10.43
CA ARG A 793 -14.92 -21.13 10.66
C ARG A 793 -15.00 -20.48 12.05
N GLU A 794 -13.92 -19.87 12.47
CA GLU A 794 -13.91 -18.95 13.62
C GLU A 794 -14.49 -17.59 13.19
N VAL A 795 -15.19 -16.88 14.08
CA VAL A 795 -15.70 -15.53 13.78
C VAL A 795 -15.42 -14.57 14.94
N TYR A 796 -14.81 -13.41 14.69
CA TYR A 796 -14.66 -12.36 15.71
C TYR A 796 -15.74 -11.28 15.60
N LEU A 797 -16.49 -11.03 16.67
CA LEU A 797 -17.43 -9.92 16.71
C LEU A 797 -16.88 -8.78 17.58
N PRO A 798 -16.66 -7.56 17.03
CA PRO A 798 -16.31 -6.36 17.79
C PRO A 798 -17.38 -5.98 18.83
N LYS A 799 -17.06 -5.07 19.76
CA LYS A 799 -17.95 -4.73 20.89
C LYS A 799 -19.32 -4.22 20.42
N GLY A 800 -20.38 -4.91 20.85
CA GLY A 800 -21.75 -4.58 20.51
C GLY A 800 -22.72 -5.75 20.68
N VAL A 801 -23.94 -5.57 20.20
CA VAL A 801 -24.91 -6.64 19.94
C VAL A 801 -25.10 -6.76 18.43
N TRP A 802 -25.03 -7.98 17.92
CA TRP A 802 -25.01 -8.30 16.51
C TRP A 802 -26.13 -9.30 16.21
N LYS A 803 -26.90 -9.07 15.15
CA LYS A 803 -27.90 -10.01 14.65
C LYS A 803 -27.31 -10.85 13.53
N ASP A 804 -27.29 -12.15 13.74
CA ASP A 804 -26.86 -13.19 12.80
C ASP A 804 -27.72 -13.18 11.52
N GLY A 805 -27.07 -13.18 10.37
CA GLY A 805 -27.70 -13.16 9.05
C GLY A 805 -28.22 -14.51 8.53
N ILE A 806 -27.80 -15.62 9.15
CA ILE A 806 -28.17 -16.99 8.78
C ILE A 806 -29.33 -17.50 9.65
N ASP A 807 -29.22 -17.36 10.98
CA ASP A 807 -30.22 -17.88 11.94
C ASP A 807 -31.09 -16.79 12.61
N GLY A 808 -30.76 -15.51 12.40
CA GLY A 808 -31.52 -14.37 12.93
C GLY A 808 -31.32 -14.10 14.43
N SER A 809 -30.51 -14.88 15.13
CA SER A 809 -30.25 -14.74 16.57
C SER A 809 -29.41 -13.52 16.92
N LEU A 810 -29.52 -13.06 18.17
CA LEU A 810 -28.68 -11.99 18.70
C LEU A 810 -27.43 -12.58 19.38
N ARG A 811 -26.26 -12.03 19.04
CA ARG A 811 -24.93 -12.42 19.52
C ARG A 811 -24.29 -11.23 20.23
N LYS A 812 -23.64 -11.47 21.38
CA LYS A 812 -22.79 -10.46 22.06
C LYS A 812 -21.39 -10.50 21.45
N GLY A 813 -20.91 -9.35 20.98
CA GLY A 813 -19.52 -9.16 20.55
C GLY A 813 -18.57 -8.81 21.70
N GLY A 814 -17.38 -8.35 21.34
CA GLY A 814 -16.18 -8.32 22.18
C GLY A 814 -15.61 -9.72 22.43
N ARG A 815 -15.77 -10.65 21.46
CA ARG A 815 -15.33 -12.05 21.57
C ARG A 815 -15.42 -12.84 20.26
N TRP A 816 -14.66 -13.92 20.21
CA TRP A 816 -14.74 -14.99 19.22
C TRP A 816 -16.02 -15.85 19.37
N ILE A 817 -16.50 -16.39 18.25
CA ILE A 817 -17.47 -17.48 18.15
C ILE A 817 -16.75 -18.65 17.47
N HIS A 818 -16.50 -19.70 18.25
CA HIS A 818 -15.80 -20.90 17.79
C HIS A 818 -16.71 -21.85 17.00
N HIS A 819 -16.18 -22.51 15.97
CA HIS A 819 -16.88 -23.48 15.13
C HIS A 819 -18.22 -22.95 14.53
N TYR A 820 -18.22 -21.71 14.05
CA TYR A 820 -19.40 -21.11 13.41
C TYR A 820 -19.71 -21.81 12.08
N ARG A 821 -20.89 -22.45 11.98
CA ARG A 821 -21.25 -23.30 10.83
C ARG A 821 -21.79 -22.49 9.65
N ALA A 822 -21.21 -22.72 8.47
CA ALA A 822 -21.58 -22.09 7.20
C ALA A 822 -21.59 -23.12 6.05
N LYS A 823 -22.79 -23.52 5.62
CA LYS A 823 -22.96 -24.40 4.45
C LYS A 823 -22.41 -23.76 3.17
N LEU A 824 -22.34 -24.54 2.09
CA LEU A 824 -21.91 -24.05 0.79
C LEU A 824 -22.84 -22.94 0.25
N ASP A 825 -24.15 -23.03 0.52
CA ASP A 825 -25.14 -22.01 0.13
C ASP A 825 -25.36 -20.90 1.17
N GLN A 826 -24.44 -20.77 2.13
CA GLN A 826 -24.51 -19.79 3.22
C GLN A 826 -23.19 -19.02 3.37
N VAL A 827 -23.30 -17.74 3.71
CA VAL A 827 -22.19 -16.84 4.02
C VAL A 827 -22.45 -16.18 5.37
N PRO A 828 -21.52 -16.25 6.35
CA PRO A 828 -21.68 -15.56 7.63
C PRO A 828 -21.64 -14.04 7.44
N PHE A 829 -22.72 -13.38 7.85
CA PHE A 829 -22.79 -11.93 7.98
C PHE A 829 -23.62 -11.56 9.21
N PHE A 830 -23.35 -10.40 9.79
CA PHE A 830 -23.92 -9.95 11.05
C PHE A 830 -24.28 -8.48 10.95
N THR A 831 -25.55 -8.15 11.22
CA THR A 831 -26.02 -6.76 11.24
C THR A 831 -25.94 -6.19 12.66
N ARG A 832 -25.41 -4.98 12.82
CA ARG A 832 -25.27 -4.34 14.15
C ARG A 832 -26.66 -3.96 14.66
N ALA A 833 -26.99 -4.37 15.89
CA ALA A 833 -28.26 -4.01 16.51
C ALA A 833 -28.24 -2.55 16.98
N ALA A 834 -29.40 -1.90 17.01
CA ALA A 834 -29.53 -0.51 17.45
C ALA A 834 -29.03 -0.30 18.89
N GLU A 835 -28.52 0.89 19.18
CA GLU A 835 -28.02 1.23 20.51
C GLU A 835 -29.08 1.00 21.61
N GLY A 836 -28.65 0.49 22.76
CA GLY A 836 -29.54 0.13 23.86
C GLY A 836 -30.21 -1.24 23.73
N THR A 837 -30.07 -1.95 22.59
CA THR A 837 -30.49 -3.36 22.49
C THR A 837 -29.83 -4.21 23.57
N ARG A 838 -30.65 -4.94 24.35
CA ARG A 838 -30.19 -5.87 25.40
C ARG A 838 -30.36 -7.31 24.94
N LEU A 839 -29.44 -8.14 25.41
CA LEU A 839 -29.46 -9.61 25.33
C LEU A 839 -29.99 -10.18 26.65
#